data_AF-A0A7L2SBC6-F1
#
_entry.id   AF-A0A7L2SBC6-F1
#
_cell.length_a   1.000
_cell.length_b   1.000
_cell.length_c   1.000
_cell.angle_alpha   90.00
_cell.angle_beta   90.00
_cell.angle_gamma   90.00
#
_symmetry.space_group_name_H-M   'P 1'
#
loop_
_entity.id
_entity.type
_entity.pdbx_description
1 polymer ?
#
loop_
_entity_poly.entity_id
_entity_poly.type
_entity_poly.pdbx_seq_one_letter_code
_entity_poly.pdbx_strand_id
1 'polypeptide(L)'
;MVLGGGQLFQSQQDLLHRTSPLLLSYFLIRWASQCLASDVPVDTLESNLQHLSVLELADTTALTPHKLVSGPQTIVELFFQEVARKHIISRLFLQPNTSLAETSLNWPHLITSIVADFLPLLWPSNPSFLFPECLMGSCQYTQLQEYIRLLQPWCHVNMGSCCFMMGRCYLVMGEGHKALDCFCQAASEVGREEFLDRLIQPEEGEVVSTPRLQYYNKVLRLLEMLGLPELVIELATLAIMESADDWRSQATLRTCIFKHHLELGHNSEAYVALTQNPDPGRQLDCLRQLVVVLCERSQLQDLVEFPYVNLHNEVVGIIESHARAVDLMTHNYYELLYAFHVYRHNYRKAGTVMFEYGMRLGREVRTLRGLQKQGNCFLAAINCLRLIRPEYAWIVQPASGAVYERPGASPKRSHDGECMAVPTTRQIEILELEDLERECLLARIRLTLVEHDVSAAAVAGNSTPEETVSLLVGAGLFDSAITLCQTFKLPLTPIFEGLTFKCIKLQLGGEAVQAKAWDWLAANQLSALVTTKESSATDEAWRLLSSYLERYPSQNSLYHRCVINKLLAHGIPLPNWLINSYKEVDAAELLRLYLNYDLLEEAVDLVLEYVDAVLGKGHQYFGIEVPLSATSPTMWLPYTAIDQLLQALRESSASENSVVLYEKLNDRMEDYQQKVSVATMERLYCR
;
A
#
# COMPACT_ATOMS: atom_id res chain seq x y z
N MET A 1 -31.17 20.50 94.67
CA MET A 1 -29.98 20.89 93.89
C MET A 1 -30.43 21.15 92.47
N VAL A 2 -30.49 22.41 92.06
CA VAL A 2 -30.96 22.83 90.74
C VAL A 2 -29.72 23.15 89.92
N LEU A 3 -29.45 22.38 88.86
CA LEU A 3 -28.37 22.65 87.91
C LEU A 3 -28.63 24.01 87.24
N GLY A 4 -27.63 24.89 87.21
CA GLY A 4 -27.74 26.23 86.63
C GLY A 4 -27.93 26.18 85.10
N GLY A 5 -28.68 27.13 84.55
CA GLY A 5 -29.09 27.15 83.13
C GLY A 5 -27.97 27.00 82.09
N GLY A 6 -26.74 27.42 82.40
CA GLY A 6 -25.57 27.23 81.53
C GLY A 6 -25.06 25.78 81.46
N GLN A 7 -25.11 25.04 82.58
CA GLN A 7 -24.77 23.61 82.61
C GLN A 7 -25.87 22.77 81.96
N LEU A 8 -27.13 23.19 82.09
CA LEU A 8 -28.25 22.60 81.36
C LEU A 8 -28.10 22.77 79.84
N PHE A 9 -27.73 23.97 79.37
CA PHE A 9 -27.52 24.22 77.93
C PHE A 9 -26.33 23.45 77.35
N GLN A 10 -25.19 23.39 78.05
CA GLN A 10 -24.06 22.54 77.64
C GLN A 10 -24.41 21.06 77.65
N SER A 11 -25.10 20.57 78.69
CA SER A 11 -25.56 19.18 78.73
C SER A 11 -26.58 18.87 77.63
N GLN A 12 -27.43 19.83 77.26
CA GLN A 12 -28.36 19.72 76.14
C GLN A 12 -27.64 19.66 74.80
N GLN A 13 -26.60 20.49 74.60
CA GLN A 13 -25.78 20.43 73.39
C GLN A 13 -25.01 19.10 73.29
N ASP A 14 -24.41 18.63 74.37
CA ASP A 14 -23.71 17.34 74.42
C ASP A 14 -24.67 16.15 74.20
N LEU A 15 -25.86 16.21 74.80
CA LEU A 15 -26.91 15.21 74.58
C LEU A 15 -27.43 15.26 73.14
N LEU A 16 -27.65 16.44 72.56
CA LEU A 16 -28.08 16.59 71.16
C LEU A 16 -27.03 16.04 70.19
N HIS A 17 -25.74 16.36 70.39
CA HIS A 17 -24.64 15.83 69.59
C HIS A 17 -24.51 14.31 69.65
N ARG A 18 -24.89 13.66 70.77
CA ARG A 18 -24.85 12.19 70.92
C ARG A 18 -26.15 11.50 70.49
N THR A 19 -27.29 12.10 70.78
CA THR A 19 -28.62 11.51 70.49
C THR A 19 -29.00 11.62 69.03
N SER A 20 -28.59 12.70 68.35
CA SER A 20 -28.83 12.89 66.92
C SER A 20 -28.25 11.75 66.06
N PRO A 21 -26.95 11.40 66.12
CA PRO A 21 -26.40 10.31 65.32
C PRO A 21 -26.96 8.94 65.71
N LEU A 22 -27.32 8.72 66.99
CA LEU A 22 -27.98 7.49 67.43
C LEU A 22 -29.39 7.34 66.83
N LEU A 23 -30.18 8.42 66.82
CA LEU A 23 -31.52 8.43 66.24
C LEU A 23 -31.46 8.24 64.72
N LEU A 24 -30.51 8.89 64.05
CA LEU A 24 -30.30 8.76 62.61
C LEU A 24 -29.78 7.37 62.22
N SER A 25 -28.87 6.80 63.01
CA SER A 25 -28.41 5.42 62.83
C SER A 25 -29.53 4.41 63.06
N TYR A 26 -30.36 4.61 64.09
CA TYR A 26 -31.55 3.79 64.32
C TYR A 26 -32.54 3.89 63.15
N PHE A 27 -32.79 5.11 62.64
CA PHE A 27 -33.64 5.31 61.48
C PHE A 27 -33.12 4.57 60.25
N LEU A 28 -31.80 4.65 59.98
CA LEU A 28 -31.17 3.99 58.84
C LEU A 28 -31.24 2.46 58.96
N ILE A 29 -30.92 1.90 60.13
CA ILE A 29 -31.00 0.45 60.38
C ILE A 29 -32.45 -0.03 60.30
N ARG A 30 -33.40 0.75 60.84
CA ARG A 30 -34.83 0.43 60.73
C ARG A 30 -35.28 0.45 59.28
N TRP A 31 -34.91 1.47 58.51
CA TRP A 31 -35.19 1.53 57.07
C TRP A 31 -34.61 0.31 56.36
N ALA A 32 -33.35 -0.04 56.62
CA ALA A 32 -32.70 -1.20 56.01
C ALA A 32 -33.39 -2.52 56.38
N SER A 33 -33.86 -2.68 57.62
CA SER A 33 -34.61 -3.86 58.05
C SER A 33 -36.01 -3.98 57.43
N GLN A 34 -36.53 -2.90 56.85
CA GLN A 34 -37.85 -2.85 56.23
C GLN A 34 -37.78 -2.80 54.70
N CYS A 35 -36.61 -2.47 54.14
CA CYS A 35 -36.39 -2.36 52.71
C CYS A 35 -36.20 -3.75 52.11
N LEU A 36 -37.04 -4.08 51.12
CA LEU A 36 -36.96 -5.35 50.39
C LEU A 36 -35.80 -5.32 49.39
N ALA A 37 -35.08 -6.44 49.30
CA ALA A 37 -34.12 -6.69 48.24
C ALA A 37 -34.87 -6.88 46.91
N SER A 38 -34.31 -6.33 45.84
CA SER A 38 -34.79 -6.52 44.47
C SER A 38 -34.32 -7.86 43.92
N ASP A 39 -35.17 -8.51 43.12
CA ASP A 39 -34.79 -9.70 42.36
C ASP A 39 -33.89 -9.30 41.19
N VAL A 40 -32.67 -9.85 41.17
CA VAL A 40 -31.63 -9.52 40.19
C VAL A 40 -31.45 -10.70 39.22
N PRO A 41 -31.51 -10.49 37.89
CA PRO A 41 -31.28 -11.57 36.94
C PRO A 41 -29.83 -12.06 36.97
N VAL A 42 -29.62 -13.35 36.73
CA VAL A 42 -28.30 -14.01 36.82
C VAL A 42 -27.26 -13.33 35.93
N ASP A 43 -27.65 -12.92 34.72
CA ASP A 43 -26.76 -12.24 33.76
C ASP A 43 -26.17 -10.94 34.34
N THR A 44 -26.97 -10.15 35.07
CA THR A 44 -26.48 -8.91 35.70
C THR A 44 -25.57 -9.17 36.88
N LEU A 45 -25.78 -10.29 37.59
CA LEU A 45 -24.91 -10.73 38.67
C LEU A 45 -23.55 -11.20 38.13
N GLU A 46 -23.55 -11.96 37.03
CA GLU A 46 -22.32 -12.38 36.34
C GLU A 46 -21.54 -11.18 35.78
N SER A 47 -22.22 -10.21 35.16
CA SER A 47 -21.58 -8.96 34.71
C SER A 47 -20.98 -8.17 35.88
N ASN A 48 -21.69 -8.05 37.00
CA ASN A 48 -21.14 -7.37 38.18
C ASN A 48 -19.95 -8.11 38.78
N LEU A 49 -19.96 -9.45 38.79
CA LEU A 49 -18.81 -10.25 39.21
C LEU A 49 -17.59 -10.01 38.33
N GLN A 50 -17.78 -9.86 37.01
CA GLN A 50 -16.69 -9.46 36.10
C GLN A 50 -16.16 -8.06 36.41
N HIS A 51 -17.04 -7.10 36.73
CA HIS A 51 -16.60 -5.75 37.12
C HIS A 51 -15.87 -5.74 38.47
N LEU A 52 -16.33 -6.55 39.43
CA LEU A 52 -15.72 -6.69 40.75
C LEU A 52 -14.37 -7.43 40.70
N SER A 53 -14.22 -8.41 39.81
CA SER A 53 -12.95 -9.13 39.64
C SER A 53 -11.87 -8.24 39.03
N VAL A 54 -12.23 -7.35 38.09
CA VAL A 54 -11.32 -6.32 37.54
C VAL A 54 -10.82 -5.36 38.63
N LEU A 55 -11.66 -5.09 39.63
CA LEU A 55 -11.34 -4.29 40.79
C LEU A 55 -10.71 -5.10 41.94
N GLU A 56 -10.49 -6.41 41.76
CA GLU A 56 -9.99 -7.35 42.79
C GLU A 56 -10.82 -7.39 44.08
N LEU A 57 -12.11 -7.01 44.00
CA LEU A 57 -13.07 -7.03 45.10
C LEU A 57 -13.85 -8.36 45.17
N ALA A 58 -13.52 -9.35 44.35
CA ALA A 58 -14.30 -10.59 44.24
C ALA A 58 -14.21 -11.49 45.50
N ASP A 59 -13.12 -11.42 46.26
CA ASP A 59 -12.87 -12.31 47.41
C ASP A 59 -13.76 -11.99 48.63
N THR A 60 -14.29 -10.77 48.73
CA THR A 60 -15.22 -10.39 49.81
C THR A 60 -16.66 -10.82 49.51
N THR A 61 -16.99 -11.04 48.24
CA THR A 61 -18.31 -11.44 47.75
C THR A 61 -18.27 -12.85 47.17
N ALA A 62 -17.88 -13.84 47.98
CA ALA A 62 -18.12 -15.25 47.62
C ALA A 62 -19.64 -15.51 47.60
N LEU A 63 -20.27 -15.17 46.48
CA LEU A 63 -21.68 -15.43 46.18
C LEU A 63 -21.88 -16.93 46.22
N THR A 64 -22.56 -17.41 47.27
CA THR A 64 -23.10 -18.76 47.22
C THR A 64 -24.22 -18.75 46.20
N PRO A 65 -24.25 -19.69 45.21
CA PRO A 65 -25.31 -19.72 44.22
C PRO A 65 -26.65 -19.72 44.98
N HIS A 66 -27.49 -18.71 44.71
CA HIS A 66 -28.77 -18.50 45.36
C HIS A 66 -29.53 -19.83 45.38
N LYS A 67 -29.50 -20.55 46.51
CA LYS A 67 -30.44 -21.65 46.74
C LYS A 67 -31.78 -20.99 46.88
N LEU A 68 -32.61 -21.06 45.83
CA LEU A 68 -34.05 -20.74 45.78
C LEU A 68 -34.64 -20.44 47.17
N VAL A 69 -34.54 -19.18 47.60
CA VAL A 69 -35.15 -18.76 48.87
C VAL A 69 -36.62 -18.46 48.57
N SER A 70 -37.52 -19.12 49.29
CA SER A 70 -38.95 -19.17 48.99
C SER A 70 -39.75 -17.93 49.41
N GLY A 71 -39.15 -16.74 49.54
CA GLY A 71 -39.87 -15.51 49.93
C GLY A 71 -39.07 -14.20 49.81
N PRO A 72 -39.74 -13.03 49.84
CA PRO A 72 -39.09 -11.72 49.73
C PRO A 72 -38.21 -11.46 50.95
N GLN A 73 -36.92 -11.21 50.72
CA GLN A 73 -35.94 -10.92 51.77
C GLN A 73 -35.72 -9.42 51.93
N THR A 74 -35.39 -8.99 53.14
CA THR A 74 -34.93 -7.62 53.39
C THR A 74 -33.43 -7.49 53.11
N ILE A 75 -32.96 -6.26 52.84
CA ILE A 75 -31.53 -6.04 52.58
C ILE A 75 -30.63 -6.40 53.78
N VAL A 76 -31.16 -6.36 55.00
CA VAL A 76 -30.45 -6.81 56.22
C VAL A 76 -30.34 -8.33 56.29
N GLU A 77 -31.40 -9.05 55.89
CA GLU A 77 -31.36 -10.52 55.80
C GLU A 77 -30.39 -10.99 54.72
N LEU A 78 -30.39 -10.30 53.58
CA LEU A 78 -29.43 -10.52 52.49
C LEU A 78 -27.99 -10.34 52.99
N PHE A 79 -27.69 -9.22 53.67
CA PHE A 79 -26.36 -8.97 54.23
C PHE A 79 -25.95 -10.02 55.26
N PHE A 80 -26.88 -10.46 56.10
CA PHE A 80 -26.62 -11.51 57.09
C PHE A 80 -26.23 -12.82 56.40
N GLN A 81 -26.97 -13.21 55.35
CA GLN A 81 -26.74 -14.47 54.64
C GLN A 81 -25.40 -14.50 53.88
N GLU A 82 -25.07 -13.43 53.15
CA GLU A 82 -23.93 -13.41 52.23
C GLU A 82 -22.59 -13.12 52.92
N VAL A 83 -22.56 -12.13 53.83
CA VAL A 83 -21.31 -11.57 54.36
C VAL A 83 -21.23 -11.71 55.88
N ALA A 84 -22.22 -11.21 56.63
CA ALA A 84 -22.09 -11.09 58.08
C ALA A 84 -21.99 -12.45 58.79
N ARG A 85 -22.74 -13.46 58.34
CA ARG A 85 -22.67 -14.81 58.89
C ARG A 85 -21.26 -15.38 58.87
N LYS A 86 -20.50 -15.20 57.77
CA LYS A 86 -19.13 -15.73 57.64
C LYS A 86 -18.18 -15.04 58.63
N HIS A 87 -18.29 -13.71 58.75
CA HIS A 87 -17.49 -12.93 59.70
C HIS A 87 -17.82 -13.24 61.17
N ILE A 88 -19.10 -13.42 61.50
CA ILE A 88 -19.53 -13.77 62.85
C ILE A 88 -19.04 -15.17 63.20
N ILE A 89 -19.22 -16.14 62.29
CA ILE A 89 -18.74 -17.51 62.47
C ILE A 89 -17.21 -17.52 62.65
N SER A 90 -16.44 -16.83 61.81
CA SER A 90 -14.98 -16.81 61.95
C SER A 90 -14.53 -16.19 63.27
N ARG A 91 -15.16 -15.10 63.72
CA ARG A 91 -14.87 -14.47 65.02
C ARG A 91 -15.22 -15.37 66.21
N LEU A 92 -16.34 -16.09 66.14
CA LEU A 92 -16.72 -17.06 67.17
C LEU A 92 -15.74 -18.23 67.26
N PHE A 93 -15.14 -18.66 66.14
CA PHE A 93 -14.17 -19.76 66.09
C PHE A 93 -12.70 -19.33 66.28
N LEU A 94 -12.36 -18.04 66.15
CA LEU A 94 -11.01 -17.49 66.37
C LEU A 94 -10.75 -17.05 67.82
N GLN A 95 -11.75 -17.06 68.71
CA GLN A 95 -11.55 -16.71 70.11
C GLN A 95 -10.63 -17.75 70.80
N PRO A 96 -9.51 -17.35 71.42
CA PRO A 96 -8.46 -18.27 71.89
C PRO A 96 -8.81 -19.08 73.15
N ASN A 97 -10.08 -19.05 73.62
CA ASN A 97 -10.47 -19.54 74.95
C ASN A 97 -11.64 -20.52 74.97
N THR A 98 -11.97 -21.22 73.88
CA THR A 98 -12.96 -22.30 73.93
C THR A 98 -12.44 -23.58 73.29
N SER A 99 -12.06 -24.54 74.12
CA SER A 99 -11.77 -25.91 73.74
C SER A 99 -12.98 -26.54 73.04
N LEU A 100 -12.77 -27.04 71.82
CA LEU A 100 -13.74 -27.62 70.89
C LEU A 100 -14.54 -28.85 71.38
N ALA A 101 -14.42 -29.26 72.65
CA ALA A 101 -15.00 -30.50 73.15
C ALA A 101 -16.22 -30.30 74.10
N GLU A 102 -16.44 -29.12 74.67
CA GLU A 102 -17.50 -28.92 75.67
C GLU A 102 -18.18 -27.54 75.56
N THR A 103 -18.82 -27.26 74.43
CA THR A 103 -19.82 -26.18 74.38
C THR A 103 -21.10 -26.71 73.76
N SER A 104 -22.01 -27.21 74.60
CA SER A 104 -23.43 -27.17 74.28
C SER A 104 -23.81 -25.69 74.13
N LEU A 105 -23.80 -25.19 72.88
CA LEU A 105 -24.20 -23.83 72.57
C LEU A 105 -25.68 -23.67 72.96
N ASN A 106 -25.91 -23.13 74.15
CA ASN A 106 -27.24 -22.71 74.57
C ASN A 106 -27.75 -21.69 73.55
N TRP A 107 -28.86 -22.00 72.88
CA TRP A 107 -29.48 -21.14 71.86
C TRP A 107 -29.56 -19.65 72.26
N PRO A 108 -29.93 -19.28 73.51
CA PRO A 108 -29.95 -17.87 73.93
C PRO A 108 -28.58 -17.18 73.92
N HIS A 109 -27.52 -17.89 74.33
CA HIS A 109 -26.16 -17.36 74.34
C HIS A 109 -25.62 -17.21 72.91
N LEU A 110 -25.87 -18.20 72.06
CA LEU A 110 -25.51 -18.13 70.64
C LEU A 110 -26.19 -16.93 69.96
N ILE A 111 -27.50 -16.74 70.17
CA ILE A 111 -28.25 -15.61 69.59
C ILE A 111 -27.69 -14.28 70.10
N THR A 112 -27.38 -14.18 71.39
CA THR A 112 -26.85 -12.94 71.98
C THR A 112 -25.47 -12.61 71.41
N SER A 113 -24.58 -13.59 71.26
CA SER A 113 -23.27 -13.39 70.62
C SER A 113 -23.39 -13.02 69.15
N ILE A 114 -24.27 -13.69 68.39
CA ILE A 114 -24.53 -13.35 66.98
C ILE A 114 -25.03 -11.91 66.85
N VAL A 115 -25.99 -11.49 67.68
CA VAL A 115 -26.56 -10.13 67.63
C VAL A 115 -25.51 -9.09 68.05
N ALA A 116 -24.70 -9.39 69.07
CA ALA A 116 -23.62 -8.51 69.53
C ALA A 116 -22.54 -8.27 68.46
N ASP A 117 -22.23 -9.28 67.65
CA ASP A 117 -21.28 -9.17 66.54
C ASP A 117 -21.93 -8.59 65.26
N PHE A 118 -23.23 -8.80 65.05
CA PHE A 118 -23.94 -8.35 63.86
C PHE A 118 -24.27 -6.84 63.87
N LEU A 119 -24.75 -6.31 65.01
CA LEU A 119 -25.16 -4.91 65.11
C LEU A 119 -24.04 -3.91 64.79
N PRO A 120 -22.78 -4.11 65.23
CA PRO A 120 -21.67 -3.26 64.82
C PRO A 120 -21.41 -3.29 63.31
N LEU A 121 -21.62 -4.42 62.63
CA LEU A 121 -21.42 -4.54 61.17
C LEU A 121 -22.45 -3.75 60.36
N LEU A 122 -23.68 -3.61 60.89
CA LEU A 122 -24.72 -2.76 60.32
C LEU A 122 -24.57 -1.28 60.70
N TRP A 123 -23.68 -0.96 61.65
CA TRP A 123 -23.56 0.40 62.15
C TRP A 123 -22.97 1.33 61.08
N PRO A 124 -23.57 2.49 60.78
CA PRO A 124 -23.17 3.28 59.61
C PRO A 124 -21.76 3.89 59.71
N SER A 125 -21.27 4.10 60.93
CA SER A 125 -19.92 4.62 61.20
C SER A 125 -18.84 3.52 61.31
N ASN A 126 -19.14 2.28 60.93
CA ASN A 126 -18.17 1.19 60.98
C ASN A 126 -17.09 1.36 59.90
N PRO A 127 -15.78 1.38 60.24
CA PRO A 127 -14.70 1.52 59.26
C PRO A 127 -14.64 0.37 58.24
N SER A 128 -15.18 -0.81 58.56
CA SER A 128 -15.07 -1.98 57.68
C SER A 128 -15.85 -1.89 56.37
N PHE A 129 -16.84 -0.98 56.30
CA PHE A 129 -17.67 -0.67 55.12
C PHE A 129 -18.35 -1.87 54.43
N LEU A 130 -18.54 -2.98 55.16
CA LEU A 130 -19.02 -4.25 54.60
C LEU A 130 -20.48 -4.24 54.15
N PHE A 131 -21.34 -3.43 54.79
CA PHE A 131 -22.77 -3.40 54.44
C PHE A 131 -23.03 -2.80 53.05
N PRO A 132 -22.51 -1.60 52.71
CA PRO A 132 -22.56 -1.07 51.34
C PRO A 132 -21.85 -1.96 50.31
N GLU A 133 -20.71 -2.54 50.68
CA GLU A 133 -19.97 -3.49 49.83
C GLU A 133 -20.82 -4.71 49.45
N CYS A 134 -21.58 -5.25 50.40
CA CYS A 134 -22.51 -6.36 50.13
C CYS A 134 -23.66 -5.97 49.20
N LEU A 135 -24.26 -4.78 49.37
CA LEU A 135 -25.34 -4.31 48.50
C LEU A 135 -24.85 -4.13 47.07
N MET A 136 -23.62 -3.63 46.92
CA MET A 136 -22.94 -3.53 45.63
C MET A 136 -22.68 -4.93 45.03
N GLY A 137 -22.12 -5.87 45.79
CA GLY A 137 -21.89 -7.25 45.35
C GLY A 137 -23.16 -7.97 44.86
N SER A 138 -24.27 -7.72 45.55
CA SER A 138 -25.59 -8.31 45.26
C SER A 138 -26.44 -7.51 44.25
N CYS A 139 -25.86 -6.51 43.58
CA CYS A 139 -26.52 -5.68 42.57
C CYS A 139 -27.75 -4.88 43.08
N GLN A 140 -27.81 -4.56 44.37
CA GLN A 140 -28.89 -3.79 45.00
C GLN A 140 -28.66 -2.28 44.86
N TYR A 141 -28.55 -1.81 43.62
CA TYR A 141 -28.10 -0.44 43.30
C TYR A 141 -29.04 0.66 43.79
N THR A 142 -30.36 0.45 43.70
CA THR A 142 -31.38 1.46 44.09
C THR A 142 -31.43 1.61 45.60
N GLN A 143 -31.37 0.50 46.33
CA GLN A 143 -31.28 0.48 47.79
C GLN A 143 -29.96 1.10 48.25
N LEU A 144 -28.85 0.81 47.56
CA LEU A 144 -27.55 1.42 47.87
C LEU A 144 -27.56 2.94 47.67
N GLN A 145 -28.17 3.45 46.59
CA GLN A 145 -28.31 4.89 46.36
C GLN A 145 -29.13 5.57 47.48
N GLU A 146 -30.26 4.97 47.87
CA GLU A 146 -31.09 5.49 48.96
C GLU A 146 -30.36 5.43 50.30
N TYR A 147 -29.62 4.36 50.58
CA TYR A 147 -28.78 4.24 51.78
C TYR A 147 -27.75 5.37 51.85
N ILE A 148 -27.01 5.62 50.76
CA ILE A 148 -26.01 6.68 50.71
C ILE A 148 -26.67 8.06 50.85
N ARG A 149 -27.83 8.29 50.20
CA ARG A 149 -28.58 9.55 50.31
C ARG A 149 -29.02 9.85 51.74
N LEU A 150 -29.45 8.82 52.48
CA LEU A 150 -29.83 8.94 53.88
C LEU A 150 -28.63 9.17 54.81
N LEU A 151 -27.43 8.72 54.41
CA LEU A 151 -26.20 8.79 55.19
C LEU A 151 -25.44 10.12 55.02
N GLN A 152 -25.38 10.63 53.77
CA GLN A 152 -24.57 11.78 53.35
C GLN A 152 -24.74 13.07 54.19
N PRO A 153 -25.93 13.44 54.71
CA PRO A 153 -26.11 14.71 55.41
C PRO A 153 -25.44 14.80 56.78
N TRP A 154 -25.07 13.68 57.40
CA TRP A 154 -24.67 13.66 58.83
C TRP A 154 -23.53 12.71 59.17
N CYS A 155 -23.24 11.69 58.34
CA CYS A 155 -22.11 10.79 58.58
C CYS A 155 -20.92 11.19 57.70
N HIS A 156 -19.80 11.53 58.33
CA HIS A 156 -18.55 11.88 57.64
C HIS A 156 -17.54 10.72 57.60
N VAL A 157 -17.92 9.54 58.08
CA VAL A 157 -17.09 8.34 58.04
C VAL A 157 -17.34 7.62 56.72
N ASN A 158 -16.27 7.17 56.05
CA ASN A 158 -16.32 6.49 54.75
C ASN A 158 -16.93 7.31 53.60
N MET A 159 -16.73 8.63 53.61
CA MET A 159 -17.28 9.53 52.60
C MET A 159 -16.72 9.22 51.21
N GLY A 160 -15.41 8.94 51.11
CA GLY A 160 -14.77 8.56 49.84
C GLY A 160 -15.30 7.25 49.29
N SER A 161 -15.45 6.24 50.16
CA SER A 161 -16.01 4.93 49.83
C SER A 161 -17.48 5.03 49.40
N CYS A 162 -18.27 5.90 50.06
CA CYS A 162 -19.64 6.21 49.63
C CYS A 162 -19.67 6.90 48.26
N CYS A 163 -18.78 7.86 47.99
CA CYS A 163 -18.65 8.50 46.68
C CYS A 163 -18.27 7.46 45.60
N PHE A 164 -17.34 6.54 45.88
CA PHE A 164 -16.99 5.46 44.95
C PHE A 164 -18.18 4.55 44.64
N MET A 165 -18.90 4.11 45.67
CA MET A 165 -20.10 3.27 45.50
C MET A 165 -21.20 4.00 44.73
N MET A 166 -21.42 5.29 45.01
CA MET A 166 -22.37 6.12 44.27
C MET A 166 -21.96 6.25 42.79
N GLY A 167 -20.66 6.41 42.51
CA GLY A 167 -20.12 6.41 41.15
C GLY A 167 -20.47 5.12 40.40
N ARG A 168 -20.28 3.95 41.04
CA ARG A 168 -20.67 2.66 40.46
C ARG A 168 -22.18 2.55 40.22
N CYS A 169 -23.00 3.04 41.15
CA CYS A 169 -24.45 3.09 40.93
C CYS A 169 -24.78 3.94 39.70
N TYR A 170 -24.18 5.13 39.54
CA TYR A 170 -24.42 5.98 38.37
C TYR A 170 -23.94 5.35 37.06
N LEU A 171 -22.84 4.60 37.06
CA LEU A 171 -22.40 3.84 35.87
C LEU A 171 -23.45 2.82 35.44
N VAL A 172 -24.01 2.06 36.37
CA VAL A 172 -25.04 1.05 36.06
C VAL A 172 -26.33 1.69 35.58
N MET A 173 -26.64 2.91 36.04
CA MET A 173 -27.78 3.69 35.56
C MET A 173 -27.52 4.41 34.21
N GLY A 174 -26.30 4.33 33.66
CA GLY A 174 -25.92 4.99 32.41
C GLY A 174 -25.57 6.49 32.54
N GLU A 175 -25.45 7.01 33.76
CA GLU A 175 -25.09 8.41 34.02
C GLU A 175 -23.57 8.59 34.19
N GLY A 176 -22.83 8.41 33.09
CA GLY A 176 -21.36 8.36 33.08
C GLY A 176 -20.64 9.57 33.69
N HIS A 177 -21.01 10.80 33.33
CA HIS A 177 -20.33 12.00 33.84
C HIS A 177 -20.50 12.21 35.34
N LYS A 178 -21.70 11.93 35.88
CA LYS A 178 -21.92 12.00 37.33
C LYS A 178 -21.14 10.93 38.07
N ALA A 179 -20.99 9.76 37.46
CA ALA A 179 -20.14 8.71 38.01
C ALA A 179 -18.69 9.17 38.11
N LEU A 180 -18.17 9.79 37.06
CA LEU A 180 -16.82 10.34 37.01
C LEU A 180 -16.59 11.38 38.12
N ASP A 181 -17.51 12.34 38.29
CA ASP A 181 -17.43 13.32 39.37
C ASP A 181 -17.34 12.65 40.75
N CYS A 182 -18.14 11.60 40.98
CA CYS A 182 -18.12 10.84 42.21
C CYS A 182 -16.79 10.09 42.41
N PHE A 183 -16.22 9.52 41.35
CA PHE A 183 -14.90 8.88 41.41
C PHE A 183 -13.78 9.87 41.70
N CYS A 184 -13.83 11.08 41.13
CA CYS A 184 -12.88 12.15 41.39
C CYS A 184 -12.97 12.66 42.83
N GLN A 185 -14.18 12.78 43.39
CA GLN A 185 -14.36 13.12 44.81
C GLN A 185 -13.78 12.05 45.72
N ALA A 186 -14.02 10.77 45.41
CA ALA A 186 -13.49 9.65 46.19
C ALA A 186 -11.95 9.61 46.20
N ALA A 187 -11.29 10.01 45.09
CA ALA A 187 -9.83 10.05 45.00
C ALA A 187 -9.17 10.96 46.06
N SER A 188 -9.88 11.96 46.57
CA SER A 188 -9.34 12.88 47.58
C SER A 188 -9.11 12.22 48.95
N GLU A 189 -9.91 11.19 49.28
CA GLU A 189 -9.93 10.47 50.57
C GLU A 189 -9.18 9.12 50.51
N VAL A 190 -8.56 8.80 49.38
CA VAL A 190 -7.67 7.64 49.21
C VAL A 190 -6.49 7.73 50.18
N GLY A 191 -6.21 6.66 50.93
CA GLY A 191 -5.19 6.62 52.01
C GLY A 191 -5.73 6.93 53.41
N ARG A 192 -7.03 7.23 53.55
CA ARG A 192 -7.69 7.52 54.85
C ARG A 192 -8.75 6.51 55.24
N GLU A 193 -9.22 5.70 54.30
CA GLU A 193 -10.36 4.79 54.47
C GLU A 193 -9.94 3.35 54.12
N GLU A 194 -10.23 2.41 55.02
CA GLU A 194 -9.80 1.00 54.91
C GLU A 194 -10.30 0.32 53.63
N PHE A 195 -11.50 0.67 53.15
CA PHE A 195 -12.06 0.11 51.92
C PHE A 195 -11.30 0.57 50.68
N LEU A 196 -10.99 1.87 50.57
CA LEU A 196 -10.23 2.40 49.43
C LEU A 196 -8.79 1.87 49.43
N ASP A 197 -8.18 1.71 50.59
CA ASP A 197 -6.84 1.11 50.70
C ASP A 197 -6.85 -0.37 50.31
N ARG A 198 -7.94 -1.10 50.60
CA ARG A 198 -8.15 -2.48 50.12
C ARG A 198 -8.27 -2.54 48.59
N LEU A 199 -8.94 -1.57 47.98
CA LEU A 199 -9.11 -1.46 46.52
C LEU A 199 -7.77 -1.21 45.79
N ILE A 200 -6.83 -0.54 46.46
CA ILE A 200 -5.57 -0.07 45.89
C ILE A 200 -4.42 -1.07 46.12
N GLN A 201 -4.69 -2.23 46.72
CA GLN A 201 -3.64 -3.21 47.00
C GLN A 201 -2.82 -3.50 45.73
N PRO A 202 -1.49 -3.32 45.79
CA PRO A 202 -0.65 -3.43 44.61
C PRO A 202 -0.63 -4.88 44.14
N GLU A 203 -0.82 -5.07 42.83
CA GLU A 203 -0.53 -6.34 42.16
C GLU A 203 0.98 -6.65 42.35
N GLU A 204 1.32 -7.90 42.64
CA GLU A 204 2.70 -8.32 42.89
C GLU A 204 3.62 -7.91 41.72
N GLY A 205 4.48 -6.90 41.94
CA GLY A 205 5.48 -6.44 40.97
C GLY A 205 5.27 -5.04 40.38
N GLU A 206 4.19 -4.32 40.71
CA GLU A 206 4.02 -2.92 40.25
C GLU A 206 4.90 -1.93 41.04
N VAL A 207 5.43 -0.92 40.33
CA VAL A 207 6.28 0.14 40.89
C VAL A 207 5.47 0.99 41.87
N VAL A 208 6.13 1.47 42.94
CA VAL A 208 5.57 2.36 43.96
C VAL A 208 5.06 3.66 43.31
N SER A 209 3.80 3.63 42.90
CA SER A 209 3.05 4.78 42.40
C SER A 209 2.32 5.45 43.57
N THR A 210 1.88 6.69 43.39
CA THR A 210 1.05 7.35 44.40
C THR A 210 -0.27 6.59 44.55
N PRO A 211 -0.85 6.50 45.76
CA PRO A 211 -2.07 5.72 45.99
C PRO A 211 -3.25 6.25 45.17
N ARG A 212 -3.28 7.56 44.89
CA ARG A 212 -4.26 8.18 43.99
C ARG A 212 -4.10 7.71 42.54
N LEU A 213 -2.88 7.57 42.04
CA LEU A 213 -2.63 7.07 40.69
C LEU A 213 -3.05 5.60 40.55
N GLN A 214 -2.79 4.79 41.57
CA GLN A 214 -3.25 3.39 41.61
C GLN A 214 -4.77 3.30 41.60
N TYR A 215 -5.45 4.15 42.39
CA TYR A 215 -6.90 4.28 42.35
C TYR A 215 -7.41 4.67 40.95
N TYR A 216 -6.82 5.69 40.32
CA TYR A 216 -7.20 6.08 38.96
C TYR A 216 -6.96 4.96 37.96
N ASN A 217 -5.88 4.19 38.06
CA ASN A 217 -5.65 3.03 37.21
C ASN A 217 -6.74 1.95 37.36
N LYS A 218 -7.18 1.66 38.59
CA LYS A 218 -8.30 0.71 38.82
C LYS A 218 -9.61 1.23 38.24
N VAL A 219 -9.92 2.52 38.40
CA VAL A 219 -11.13 3.13 37.80
C VAL A 219 -11.03 3.19 36.27
N LEU A 220 -9.86 3.46 35.70
CA LEU A 220 -9.63 3.41 34.25
C LEU A 220 -9.91 2.02 33.69
N ARG A 221 -9.38 0.96 34.32
CA ARG A 221 -9.66 -0.43 33.91
C ARG A 221 -11.16 -0.76 33.96
N LEU A 222 -11.88 -0.25 34.97
CA LEU A 222 -13.33 -0.39 35.06
C LEU A 222 -14.06 0.31 33.89
N LEU A 223 -13.68 1.54 33.56
CA LEU A 223 -14.30 2.30 32.47
C LEU A 223 -13.95 1.71 31.08
N GLU A 224 -12.73 1.19 30.89
CA GLU A 224 -12.31 0.49 29.68
C GLU A 224 -13.15 -0.79 29.47
N MET A 225 -13.38 -1.57 30.54
CA MET A 225 -14.23 -2.77 30.48
C MET A 225 -15.68 -2.46 30.12
N LEU A 226 -16.19 -1.31 30.55
CA LEU A 226 -17.55 -0.87 30.24
C LEU A 226 -17.66 -0.22 28.84
N GLY A 227 -16.55 0.00 28.15
CA GLY A 227 -16.54 0.61 26.81
C GLY A 227 -16.98 2.07 26.79
N LEU A 228 -16.58 2.87 27.79
CA LEU A 228 -16.91 4.30 27.88
C LEU A 228 -15.68 5.19 27.56
N PRO A 229 -15.31 5.36 26.28
CA PRO A 229 -14.04 5.99 25.88
C PRO A 229 -13.90 7.46 26.28
N GLU A 230 -14.99 8.24 26.28
CA GLU A 230 -14.96 9.67 26.64
C GLU A 230 -14.56 9.87 28.11
N LEU A 231 -15.13 9.08 29.01
CA LEU A 231 -14.82 9.15 30.45
C LEU A 231 -13.40 8.65 30.74
N VAL A 232 -12.92 7.65 29.98
CA VAL A 232 -11.54 7.16 30.08
C VAL A 232 -10.56 8.28 29.74
N ILE A 233 -10.83 9.05 28.68
CA ILE A 233 -10.00 10.19 28.28
C ILE A 233 -9.96 11.25 29.39
N GLU A 234 -11.12 11.67 29.89
CA GLU A 234 -11.21 12.68 30.96
C GLU A 234 -10.44 12.22 32.22
N LEU A 235 -10.67 10.99 32.68
CA LEU A 235 -9.98 10.44 33.85
C LEU A 235 -8.48 10.29 33.62
N ALA A 236 -8.05 9.84 32.44
CA ALA A 236 -6.64 9.67 32.11
C ALA A 236 -5.91 11.02 32.03
N THR A 237 -6.57 12.08 31.54
CA THR A 237 -6.00 13.44 31.56
C THR A 237 -5.78 13.96 32.98
N LEU A 238 -6.70 13.68 33.90
CA LEU A 238 -6.54 14.00 35.33
C LEU A 238 -5.42 13.17 35.96
N ALA A 239 -5.34 11.87 35.66
CA ALA A 239 -4.29 10.98 36.17
C ALA A 239 -2.89 11.39 35.70
N ILE A 240 -2.76 12.03 34.53
CA ILE A 240 -1.47 12.59 34.06
C ILE A 240 -1.00 13.73 34.96
N MET A 241 -1.91 14.57 35.46
CA MET A 241 -1.54 15.67 36.36
C MET A 241 -0.98 15.16 37.68
N GLU A 242 -1.49 14.04 38.18
CA GLU A 242 -1.08 13.41 39.44
C GLU A 242 0.19 12.54 39.30
N SER A 243 0.55 12.13 38.07
CA SER A 243 1.72 11.29 37.78
C SER A 243 2.93 12.09 37.29
N ALA A 244 3.04 13.37 37.64
CA ALA A 244 4.06 14.30 37.16
C ALA A 244 5.51 13.76 37.26
N ASP A 245 5.79 12.90 38.26
CA ASP A 245 7.12 12.38 38.55
C ASP A 245 7.43 11.01 37.90
N ASP A 246 6.43 10.27 37.38
CA ASP A 246 6.64 8.94 36.77
C ASP A 246 6.39 8.96 35.25
N TRP A 247 7.50 9.05 34.49
CA TRP A 247 7.45 9.05 33.03
C TRP A 247 6.87 7.75 32.43
N ARG A 248 6.96 6.60 33.11
CA ARG A 248 6.45 5.32 32.60
C ARG A 248 4.93 5.28 32.66
N SER A 249 4.37 5.72 33.79
CA SER A 249 2.92 5.89 33.95
C SER A 249 2.36 6.98 33.06
N GLN A 250 3.09 8.08 32.84
CA GLN A 250 2.70 9.06 31.84
C GLN A 250 2.66 8.43 30.43
N ALA A 251 3.66 7.61 30.07
CA ALA A 251 3.67 6.93 28.78
C ALA A 251 2.51 5.94 28.62
N THR A 252 2.09 5.21 29.66
CA THR A 252 0.92 4.31 29.60
C THR A 252 -0.38 5.10 29.43
N LEU A 253 -0.57 6.14 30.24
CA LEU A 253 -1.78 6.97 30.20
C LEU A 253 -1.91 7.71 28.86
N ARG A 254 -0.82 8.25 28.31
CA ARG A 254 -0.81 8.90 27.00
C ARG A 254 -1.14 7.93 25.87
N THR A 255 -0.64 6.69 25.92
CA THR A 255 -1.03 5.64 24.98
C THR A 255 -2.50 5.24 25.13
N CYS A 256 -3.03 5.19 26.36
CA CYS A 256 -4.45 4.96 26.62
C CYS A 256 -5.32 6.07 26.00
N ILE A 257 -5.00 7.35 26.27
CA ILE A 257 -5.69 8.51 25.68
C ILE A 257 -5.67 8.44 24.15
N PHE A 258 -4.50 8.14 23.56
CA PHE A 258 -4.36 7.99 22.11
C PHE A 258 -5.33 6.92 21.55
N LYS A 259 -5.37 5.72 22.16
CA LYS A 259 -6.23 4.62 21.69
C LYS A 259 -7.70 5.02 21.69
N HIS A 260 -8.19 5.62 22.77
CA HIS A 260 -9.60 5.99 22.91
C HIS A 260 -9.98 7.17 22.00
N HIS A 261 -9.11 8.19 21.83
CA HIS A 261 -9.37 9.24 20.82
C HIS A 261 -9.41 8.66 19.40
N LEU A 262 -8.54 7.69 19.11
CA LEU A 262 -8.55 7.02 17.82
C LEU A 262 -9.84 6.21 17.62
N GLU A 263 -10.33 5.49 18.63
CA GLU A 263 -11.62 4.79 18.58
C GLU A 263 -12.80 5.75 18.33
N LEU A 264 -12.80 6.92 18.96
CA LEU A 264 -13.81 7.97 18.76
C LEU A 264 -13.73 8.70 17.41
N GLY A 265 -12.60 8.60 16.69
CA GLY A 265 -12.38 9.33 15.43
C GLY A 265 -11.90 10.77 15.61
N HIS A 266 -11.48 11.14 16.82
CA HIS A 266 -10.86 12.42 17.15
C HIS A 266 -9.39 12.41 16.71
N ASN A 267 -9.15 12.50 15.40
CA ASN A 267 -7.83 12.31 14.78
C ASN A 267 -6.80 13.36 15.23
N SER A 268 -7.23 14.61 15.39
CA SER A 268 -6.36 15.72 15.77
C SER A 268 -5.87 15.59 17.21
N GLU A 269 -6.76 15.20 18.11
CA GLU A 269 -6.50 14.99 19.53
C GLU A 269 -5.65 13.73 19.73
N ALA A 270 -5.92 12.65 18.98
CA ALA A 270 -5.07 11.47 18.96
C ALA A 270 -3.63 11.82 18.53
N TYR A 271 -3.47 12.62 17.48
CA TYR A 271 -2.15 13.08 17.03
C TYR A 271 -1.44 13.93 18.11
N VAL A 272 -2.16 14.82 18.79
CA VAL A 272 -1.61 15.58 19.92
C VAL A 272 -1.15 14.64 21.05
N ALA A 273 -1.96 13.65 21.44
CA ALA A 273 -1.60 12.67 22.47
C ALA A 273 -0.35 11.87 22.10
N LEU A 274 -0.19 11.51 20.82
CA LEU A 274 0.99 10.82 20.29
C LEU A 274 2.26 11.68 20.40
N THR A 275 2.19 12.95 20.00
CA THR A 275 3.36 13.85 20.05
C THR A 275 3.82 14.17 21.47
N GLN A 276 2.91 14.10 22.43
CA GLN A 276 3.18 14.37 23.84
C GLN A 276 3.65 13.13 24.63
N ASN A 277 3.81 11.98 23.98
CA ASN A 277 4.28 10.76 24.65
C ASN A 277 5.79 10.85 24.95
N PRO A 278 6.23 10.66 26.21
CA PRO A 278 7.65 10.73 26.58
C PRO A 278 8.48 9.53 26.08
N ASP A 279 7.85 8.38 25.80
CA ASP A 279 8.55 7.18 25.34
C ASP A 279 8.57 7.10 23.79
N PRO A 280 9.75 7.16 23.15
CA PRO A 280 9.86 7.10 21.69
C PRO A 280 9.40 5.75 21.11
N GLY A 281 9.54 4.64 21.85
CA GLY A 281 9.11 3.32 21.37
C GLY A 281 7.60 3.27 21.20
N ARG A 282 6.87 3.64 22.25
CA ARG A 282 5.40 3.73 22.24
C ARG A 282 4.88 4.79 21.28
N GLN A 283 5.61 5.89 21.10
CA GLN A 283 5.26 6.90 20.11
C GLN A 283 5.24 6.32 18.69
N LEU A 284 6.21 5.47 18.32
CA LEU A 284 6.23 4.80 17.02
C LEU A 284 5.11 3.76 16.87
N ASP A 285 4.78 3.03 17.92
CA ASP A 285 3.67 2.07 17.89
C ASP A 285 2.32 2.77 17.74
N CYS A 286 2.09 3.86 18.49
CA CYS A 286 0.94 4.73 18.29
C CYS A 286 0.90 5.29 16.86
N LEU A 287 2.05 5.70 16.30
CA LEU A 287 2.13 6.21 14.94
C LEU A 287 1.73 5.16 13.91
N ARG A 288 2.25 3.93 14.01
CA ARG A 288 1.87 2.81 13.15
C ARG A 288 0.37 2.57 13.20
N GLN A 289 -0.20 2.52 14.40
CA GLN A 289 -1.63 2.32 14.59
C GLN A 289 -2.45 3.47 13.97
N LEU A 290 -2.02 4.73 14.16
CA LEU A 290 -2.68 5.90 13.57
C LEU A 290 -2.69 5.81 12.04
N VAL A 291 -1.53 5.53 11.41
CA VAL A 291 -1.44 5.44 9.95
C VAL A 291 -2.34 4.33 9.40
N VAL A 292 -2.34 3.15 10.02
CA VAL A 292 -3.17 2.02 9.58
C VAL A 292 -4.65 2.36 9.71
N VAL A 293 -5.10 2.83 10.87
CA VAL A 293 -6.53 3.13 11.12
C VAL A 293 -7.04 4.26 10.22
N LEU A 294 -6.25 5.32 9.99
CA LEU A 294 -6.65 6.40 9.09
C LEU A 294 -6.73 5.94 7.62
N CYS A 295 -5.84 5.03 7.20
CA CYS A 295 -5.90 4.44 5.86
C CYS A 295 -7.14 3.55 5.70
N GLU A 296 -7.45 2.71 6.69
CA GLU A 296 -8.65 1.85 6.70
C GLU A 296 -9.95 2.67 6.70
N ARG A 297 -9.97 3.80 7.42
CA ARG A 297 -11.10 4.74 7.45
C ARG A 297 -11.17 5.66 6.24
N SER A 298 -10.22 5.60 5.31
CA SER A 298 -10.10 6.50 4.15
C SER A 298 -9.98 8.00 4.49
N GLN A 299 -9.58 8.35 5.72
CA GLN A 299 -9.36 9.73 6.18
C GLN A 299 -7.95 10.20 5.80
N LEU A 300 -7.68 10.24 4.49
CA LEU A 300 -6.34 10.49 3.94
C LEU A 300 -5.88 11.94 4.05
N GLN A 301 -6.82 12.89 4.10
CA GLN A 301 -6.52 14.32 4.20
C GLN A 301 -5.78 14.64 5.50
N ASP A 302 -6.32 14.18 6.63
CA ASP A 302 -5.73 14.37 7.96
C ASP A 302 -4.29 13.82 7.98
N LEU A 303 -4.07 12.65 7.39
CA LEU A 303 -2.75 12.02 7.33
C LEU A 303 -1.73 12.87 6.55
N VAL A 304 -2.16 13.63 5.54
CA VAL A 304 -1.26 14.50 4.75
C VAL A 304 -0.99 15.82 5.47
N GLU A 305 -2.02 16.40 6.07
CA GLU A 305 -1.99 17.73 6.69
C GLU A 305 -1.25 17.76 8.04
N PHE A 306 -1.21 16.65 8.79
CA PHE A 306 -0.53 16.62 10.08
C PHE A 306 0.96 17.02 9.99
N PRO A 307 1.51 17.79 10.95
CA PRO A 307 2.86 18.36 10.83
C PRO A 307 4.02 17.37 11.01
N TYR A 308 3.80 16.20 11.61
CA TYR A 308 4.79 15.14 11.93
C TYR A 308 6.17 15.61 12.40
N VAL A 309 6.23 16.56 13.34
CA VAL A 309 7.50 17.09 13.87
C VAL A 309 8.40 15.93 14.33
N ASN A 310 9.61 15.82 13.76
CA ASN A 310 10.59 14.73 13.96
C ASN A 310 10.15 13.29 13.61
N LEU A 311 8.91 13.09 13.14
CA LEU A 311 8.35 11.76 12.80
C LEU A 311 8.19 11.55 11.29
N HIS A 312 8.54 12.54 10.45
CA HIS A 312 8.38 12.49 9.00
C HIS A 312 8.97 11.25 8.34
N ASN A 313 10.20 10.89 8.68
CA ASN A 313 10.88 9.73 8.06
C ASN A 313 10.21 8.41 8.46
N GLU A 314 9.70 8.33 9.68
CA GLU A 314 9.01 7.14 10.20
C GLU A 314 7.66 6.96 9.50
N VAL A 315 6.88 8.03 9.33
CA VAL A 315 5.62 7.99 8.57
C VAL A 315 5.86 7.54 7.13
N VAL A 316 6.84 8.13 6.47
CA VAL A 316 7.22 7.75 5.11
C VAL A 316 7.65 6.28 5.07
N GLY A 317 8.48 5.83 6.01
CA GLY A 317 8.92 4.44 6.12
C GLY A 317 7.76 3.45 6.34
N ILE A 318 6.79 3.80 7.19
CA ILE A 318 5.59 3.00 7.44
C ILE A 318 4.74 2.91 6.16
N ILE A 319 4.40 4.04 5.54
CA ILE A 319 3.59 4.08 4.31
C ILE A 319 4.31 3.36 3.16
N GLU A 320 5.62 3.55 2.98
CA GLU A 320 6.41 2.83 1.97
C GLU A 320 6.41 1.31 2.22
N SER A 321 6.55 0.88 3.48
CA SER A 321 6.55 -0.54 3.82
C SER A 321 5.20 -1.20 3.54
N HIS A 322 4.10 -0.51 3.85
CA HIS A 322 2.75 -0.96 3.53
C HIS A 322 2.48 -0.92 2.03
N ALA A 323 2.90 0.15 1.34
CA ALA A 323 2.77 0.28 -0.11
C ALA A 323 3.43 -0.91 -0.81
N ARG A 324 4.65 -1.30 -0.42
CA ARG A 324 5.39 -2.44 -0.97
C ARG A 324 4.82 -3.82 -0.58
N ALA A 325 4.12 -3.92 0.54
CA ALA A 325 3.59 -5.19 1.04
C ALA A 325 2.17 -5.51 0.55
N VAL A 326 1.35 -4.48 0.31
CA VAL A 326 -0.07 -4.62 -0.05
C VAL A 326 -0.25 -4.70 -1.57
N ASP A 327 -1.33 -5.39 -2.00
CA ASP A 327 -1.73 -5.49 -3.40
C ASP A 327 -2.17 -4.14 -3.97
N LEU A 328 -1.62 -3.78 -5.13
CA LEU A 328 -1.79 -2.48 -5.81
C LEU A 328 -3.24 -2.10 -6.16
N MET A 329 -4.13 -3.08 -6.22
CA MET A 329 -5.53 -2.89 -6.64
C MET A 329 -6.49 -2.68 -5.47
N THR A 330 -6.06 -2.89 -4.23
CA THR A 330 -6.92 -2.79 -3.04
C THR A 330 -6.84 -1.42 -2.37
N HIS A 331 -5.62 -0.91 -2.16
CA HIS A 331 -5.37 0.32 -1.42
C HIS A 331 -4.36 1.22 -2.15
N ASN A 332 -4.64 2.52 -2.19
CA ASN A 332 -3.89 3.50 -2.97
C ASN A 332 -2.73 4.13 -2.17
N TYR A 333 -1.89 3.34 -1.50
CA TYR A 333 -0.78 3.84 -0.67
C TYR A 333 0.26 4.66 -1.46
N TYR A 334 0.53 4.31 -2.73
CA TYR A 334 1.44 5.08 -3.58
C TYR A 334 0.88 6.46 -3.96
N GLU A 335 -0.43 6.55 -4.23
CA GLU A 335 -1.10 7.83 -4.52
C GLU A 335 -1.13 8.72 -3.26
N LEU A 336 -1.34 8.12 -2.08
CA LEU A 336 -1.23 8.79 -0.79
C LEU A 336 0.18 9.32 -0.53
N LEU A 337 1.21 8.48 -0.74
CA LEU A 337 2.60 8.86 -0.53
C LEU A 337 3.04 9.98 -1.51
N TYR A 338 2.55 9.93 -2.74
CA TYR A 338 2.71 11.02 -3.69
C TYR A 338 2.06 12.32 -3.20
N ALA A 339 0.79 12.29 -2.78
CA ALA A 339 0.10 13.45 -2.23
C ALA A 339 0.83 14.03 -1.01
N PHE A 340 1.31 13.16 -0.13
CA PHE A 340 2.11 13.51 1.05
C PHE A 340 3.39 14.27 0.68
N HIS A 341 4.12 13.82 -0.34
CA HIS A 341 5.33 14.49 -0.79
C HIS A 341 5.07 15.78 -1.56
N VAL A 342 4.02 15.83 -2.39
CA VAL A 342 3.63 17.05 -3.13
C VAL A 342 3.19 18.15 -2.18
N TYR A 343 2.39 17.83 -1.15
CA TYR A 343 1.95 18.79 -0.12
C TYR A 343 3.13 19.45 0.61
N ARG A 344 4.23 18.72 0.81
CA ARG A 344 5.46 19.21 1.45
C ARG A 344 6.50 19.75 0.47
N HIS A 345 6.14 19.95 -0.80
CA HIS A 345 7.02 20.41 -1.88
C HIS A 345 8.27 19.54 -2.12
N ASN A 346 8.22 18.27 -1.70
CA ASN A 346 9.29 17.29 -1.91
C ASN A 346 9.10 16.56 -3.24
N TYR A 347 9.14 17.31 -4.34
CA TYR A 347 8.86 16.81 -5.69
C TYR A 347 9.79 15.67 -6.12
N ARG A 348 11.04 15.64 -5.64
CA ARG A 348 11.99 14.57 -5.98
C ARG A 348 11.55 13.21 -5.45
N LYS A 349 11.14 13.17 -4.18
CA LYS A 349 10.63 11.95 -3.55
C LYS A 349 9.27 11.58 -4.14
N ALA A 350 8.40 12.55 -4.40
CA ALA A 350 7.13 12.32 -5.09
C ALA A 350 7.31 11.64 -6.46
N GLY A 351 8.26 12.13 -7.27
CA GLY A 351 8.60 11.53 -8.56
C GLY A 351 9.18 10.12 -8.44
N THR A 352 10.05 9.89 -7.44
CA THR A 352 10.61 8.56 -7.15
C THR A 352 9.52 7.54 -6.81
N VAL A 353 8.58 7.92 -5.95
CA VAL A 353 7.46 7.08 -5.52
C VAL A 353 6.54 6.73 -6.68
N MET A 354 6.19 7.72 -7.51
CA MET A 354 5.33 7.49 -8.69
C MET A 354 6.04 6.64 -9.75
N PHE A 355 7.35 6.81 -9.93
CA PHE A 355 8.11 5.95 -10.81
C PHE A 355 8.17 4.50 -10.30
N GLU A 356 8.43 4.28 -9.00
CA GLU A 356 8.37 2.96 -8.37
C GLU A 356 6.98 2.32 -8.56
N TYR A 357 5.91 3.10 -8.36
CA TYR A 357 4.54 2.66 -8.56
C TYR A 357 4.27 2.22 -10.01
N GLY A 358 4.70 3.02 -11.00
CA GLY A 358 4.58 2.69 -12.42
C GLY A 358 5.35 1.42 -12.81
N MET A 359 6.57 1.24 -12.28
CA MET A 359 7.37 0.04 -12.50
C MET A 359 6.70 -1.22 -11.93
N ARG A 360 6.12 -1.11 -10.74
CA ARG A 360 5.43 -2.24 -10.10
C ARG A 360 4.11 -2.57 -10.79
N LEU A 361 3.34 -1.56 -11.21
CA LEU A 361 2.13 -1.74 -12.00
C LEU A 361 2.40 -2.51 -13.30
N GLY A 362 3.48 -2.19 -14.01
CA GLY A 362 3.85 -2.90 -15.24
C GLY A 362 4.13 -4.40 -15.02
N ARG A 363 4.70 -4.76 -13.87
CA ARG A 363 5.06 -6.15 -13.53
C ARG A 363 3.86 -6.97 -13.04
N GLU A 364 3.03 -6.38 -12.19
CA GLU A 364 1.96 -7.06 -11.45
C GLU A 364 0.58 -6.92 -12.12
N VAL A 365 0.25 -5.75 -12.69
CA VAL A 365 -1.09 -5.42 -13.19
C VAL A 365 -1.08 -5.30 -14.72
N ARG A 366 -1.05 -6.45 -15.40
CA ARG A 366 -1.00 -6.56 -16.87
C ARG A 366 -2.37 -6.44 -17.54
N THR A 367 -3.12 -5.40 -17.16
CA THR A 367 -4.43 -5.10 -17.73
C THR A 367 -4.38 -3.76 -18.46
N LEU A 368 -5.35 -3.49 -19.35
CA LEU A 368 -5.48 -2.19 -20.01
C LEU A 368 -5.47 -1.03 -18.98
N ARG A 369 -6.25 -1.17 -17.90
CA ARG A 369 -6.31 -0.17 -16.82
C ARG A 369 -4.98 -0.03 -16.07
N GLY A 370 -4.25 -1.13 -15.87
CA GLY A 370 -2.92 -1.11 -15.26
C GLY A 370 -1.89 -0.36 -16.10
N LEU A 371 -1.89 -0.59 -17.42
CA LEU A 371 -1.02 0.12 -18.37
C LEU A 371 -1.37 1.61 -18.49
N GLN A 372 -2.66 1.96 -18.50
CA GLN A 372 -3.10 3.36 -18.44
C GLN A 372 -2.61 4.04 -17.17
N LYS A 373 -2.78 3.38 -16.00
CA LYS A 373 -2.25 3.89 -14.74
C LYS A 373 -0.73 4.01 -14.78
N GLN A 374 -0.01 3.03 -15.33
CA GLN A 374 1.44 3.07 -15.47
C GLN A 374 1.90 4.31 -16.25
N GLY A 375 1.30 4.59 -17.41
CA GLY A 375 1.58 5.79 -18.19
C GLY A 375 1.35 7.07 -17.39
N ASN A 376 0.21 7.15 -16.68
CA ASN A 376 -0.09 8.31 -15.83
C ASN A 376 0.92 8.49 -14.69
N CYS A 377 1.41 7.40 -14.09
CA CYS A 377 2.42 7.45 -13.03
C CYS A 377 3.76 7.98 -13.56
N PHE A 378 4.20 7.54 -14.73
CA PHE A 378 5.41 8.06 -15.36
C PHE A 378 5.28 9.53 -15.76
N LEU A 379 4.13 9.95 -16.28
CA LEU A 379 3.85 11.36 -16.56
C LEU A 379 3.87 12.20 -15.27
N ALA A 380 3.28 11.72 -14.18
CA ALA A 380 3.33 12.39 -12.89
C ALA A 380 4.76 12.52 -12.35
N ALA A 381 5.59 11.48 -12.52
CA ALA A 381 7.00 11.49 -12.14
C ALA A 381 7.81 12.51 -12.96
N ILE A 382 7.65 12.52 -14.29
CA ILE A 382 8.28 13.50 -15.19
C ILE A 382 7.86 14.92 -14.81
N ASN A 383 6.58 15.15 -14.57
CA ASN A 383 6.08 16.47 -14.14
C ASN A 383 6.72 16.90 -12.82
N CYS A 384 6.84 16.00 -11.84
CA CYS A 384 7.50 16.32 -10.57
C CYS A 384 8.96 16.69 -10.75
N LEU A 385 9.70 15.98 -11.61
CA LEU A 385 11.12 16.28 -11.84
C LEU A 385 11.33 17.56 -12.65
N ARG A 386 10.43 17.88 -13.58
CA ARG A 386 10.44 19.15 -14.32
C ARG A 386 10.15 20.38 -13.46
N LEU A 387 9.49 20.21 -12.30
CA LEU A 387 9.31 21.27 -11.30
C LEU A 387 10.60 21.58 -10.52
N ILE A 388 11.59 20.71 -10.59
CA ILE A 388 12.87 20.83 -9.89
C ILE A 388 13.92 21.38 -10.85
N ARG A 389 14.99 21.97 -10.31
CA ARG A 389 16.17 22.34 -11.10
C ARG A 389 16.78 21.09 -11.77
N PRO A 390 17.27 21.21 -13.03
CA PRO A 390 17.77 20.07 -13.80
C PRO A 390 18.92 19.33 -13.11
N GLU A 391 19.77 20.04 -12.35
CA GLU A 391 20.88 19.46 -11.57
C GLU A 391 20.44 18.40 -10.55
N TYR A 392 19.19 18.46 -10.08
CA TYR A 392 18.64 17.55 -9.07
C TYR A 392 17.55 16.63 -9.62
N ALA A 393 17.32 16.65 -10.93
CA ALA A 393 16.26 15.91 -11.62
C ALA A 393 16.70 14.45 -11.92
N TRP A 394 17.00 13.70 -10.86
CA TRP A 394 17.42 12.30 -10.95
C TRP A 394 16.79 11.42 -9.87
N ILE A 395 16.53 10.16 -10.23
CA ILE A 395 15.95 9.11 -9.38
C ILE A 395 17.00 8.03 -9.14
N VAL A 396 16.95 7.41 -7.96
CA VAL A 396 17.80 6.27 -7.59
C VAL A 396 16.98 5.01 -7.62
N GLN A 397 17.42 4.01 -8.38
CA GLN A 397 16.80 2.69 -8.39
C GLN A 397 17.85 1.60 -8.14
N PRO A 398 17.51 0.52 -7.40
CA PRO A 398 18.29 -0.71 -7.49
C PRO A 398 18.22 -1.25 -8.93
N ALA A 399 19.37 -1.52 -9.53
CA ALA A 399 19.48 -1.99 -10.91
C ALA A 399 18.58 -3.20 -11.18
N SER A 400 18.01 -3.29 -12.39
CA SER A 400 17.14 -4.41 -12.77
C SER A 400 17.85 -5.75 -12.58
N GLY A 401 17.31 -6.59 -11.67
CA GLY A 401 17.91 -7.88 -11.28
C GLY A 401 18.57 -7.89 -9.90
N ALA A 402 18.72 -6.73 -9.23
CA ALA A 402 19.15 -6.67 -7.85
C ALA A 402 18.08 -7.28 -6.93
N VAL A 403 18.43 -8.39 -6.26
CA VAL A 403 17.55 -9.02 -5.27
C VAL A 403 17.47 -8.11 -4.05
N TYR A 404 16.28 -7.55 -3.81
CA TYR A 404 16.00 -6.85 -2.56
C TYR A 404 15.70 -7.91 -1.48
N GLU A 405 16.71 -8.34 -0.74
CA GLU A 405 16.47 -9.11 0.48
C GLU A 405 15.90 -8.18 1.56
N ARG A 406 14.68 -8.49 2.02
CA ARG A 406 14.12 -7.86 3.23
C ARG A 406 15.11 -8.06 4.39
N PRO A 407 15.38 -7.01 5.20
CA PRO A 407 16.01 -7.20 6.49
C PRO A 407 15.20 -8.23 7.31
N GLY A 408 15.78 -9.39 7.60
CA GLY A 408 15.12 -10.49 8.32
C GLY A 408 14.62 -11.67 7.47
N ALA A 409 14.83 -11.69 6.14
CA ALA A 409 14.57 -12.89 5.35
C ALA A 409 15.62 -13.98 5.63
N SER A 410 15.17 -15.22 5.88
CA SER A 410 16.06 -16.37 6.09
C SER A 410 17.00 -16.56 4.88
N PRO A 411 18.31 -16.75 5.08
CA PRO A 411 19.26 -16.95 3.99
C PRO A 411 18.83 -18.12 3.11
N LYS A 412 18.75 -17.90 1.80
CA LYS A 412 18.49 -18.98 0.83
C LYS A 412 19.67 -19.96 0.89
N ARG A 413 19.39 -21.19 1.34
CA ARG A 413 20.36 -22.29 1.35
C ARG A 413 20.35 -23.01 0.01
N SER A 414 21.51 -23.47 -0.45
CA SER A 414 21.60 -24.39 -1.59
C SER A 414 20.91 -25.72 -1.25
N HIS A 415 20.71 -26.58 -2.25
CA HIS A 415 20.22 -27.95 -2.05
C HIS A 415 21.09 -28.75 -1.05
N ASP A 416 22.35 -28.35 -0.86
CA ASP A 416 23.31 -28.98 0.05
C ASP A 416 23.38 -28.30 1.44
N GLY A 417 22.49 -27.33 1.71
CA GLY A 417 22.39 -26.67 3.02
C GLY A 417 23.43 -25.57 3.27
N GLU A 418 24.32 -25.29 2.32
CA GLU A 418 25.28 -24.20 2.41
C GLU A 418 24.60 -22.84 2.18
N CYS A 419 24.96 -21.84 2.99
CA CYS A 419 24.49 -20.46 2.77
C CYS A 419 25.15 -19.93 1.49
N MET A 420 24.33 -19.66 0.46
CA MET A 420 24.81 -18.97 -0.73
C MET A 420 25.33 -17.59 -0.32
N ALA A 421 26.57 -17.26 -0.69
CA ALA A 421 27.11 -15.93 -0.46
C ALA A 421 26.24 -14.88 -1.17
N VAL A 422 25.71 -13.93 -0.40
CA VAL A 422 24.91 -12.81 -0.90
C VAL A 422 25.75 -12.04 -1.91
N PRO A 423 25.30 -11.83 -3.17
CA PRO A 423 25.99 -10.91 -4.07
C PRO A 423 25.88 -9.50 -3.47
N THR A 424 26.99 -9.01 -2.93
CA THR A 424 27.09 -7.76 -2.16
C THR A 424 27.07 -6.49 -3.00
N THR A 425 26.94 -6.59 -4.32
CA THR A 425 26.86 -5.42 -5.20
C THR A 425 25.41 -5.07 -5.46
N ARG A 426 24.82 -4.28 -4.55
CA ARG A 426 23.64 -3.46 -4.88
C ARG A 426 24.08 -2.47 -5.96
N GLN A 427 24.00 -2.88 -7.22
CA GLN A 427 24.21 -1.96 -8.33
C GLN A 427 23.08 -0.93 -8.26
N ILE A 428 23.44 0.32 -8.00
CA ILE A 428 22.52 1.45 -7.94
C ILE A 428 22.58 2.13 -9.30
N GLU A 429 21.42 2.24 -9.94
CA GLU A 429 21.25 2.96 -11.20
C GLU A 429 20.68 4.34 -10.91
N ILE A 430 21.30 5.37 -11.47
CA ILE A 430 20.82 6.75 -11.41
C ILE A 430 20.12 7.00 -12.74
N LEU A 431 18.82 7.28 -12.68
CA LEU A 431 17.99 7.57 -13.84
C LEU A 431 17.81 9.08 -13.97
N GLU A 432 18.15 9.61 -15.13
CA GLU A 432 17.93 11.00 -15.51
C GLU A 432 16.57 11.19 -16.17
N LEU A 433 16.16 12.45 -16.37
CA LEU A 433 14.86 12.78 -16.96
C LEU A 433 14.67 12.15 -18.35
N GLU A 434 15.72 12.08 -19.17
CA GLU A 434 15.67 11.45 -20.49
C GLU A 434 15.32 9.96 -20.37
N ASP A 435 15.86 9.26 -19.37
CA ASP A 435 15.60 7.83 -19.15
C ASP A 435 14.14 7.59 -18.77
N LEU A 436 13.58 8.46 -17.94
CA LEU A 436 12.16 8.45 -17.57
C LEU A 436 11.24 8.72 -18.75
N GLU A 437 11.63 9.64 -19.64
CA GLU A 437 10.90 9.92 -20.87
C GLU A 437 10.92 8.72 -21.82
N ARG A 438 12.04 7.98 -21.89
CA ARG A 438 12.15 6.72 -22.65
C ARG A 438 11.22 5.63 -22.09
N GLU A 439 11.19 5.44 -20.78
CA GLU A 439 10.28 4.49 -20.12
C GLU A 439 8.79 4.89 -20.27
N CYS A 440 8.50 6.19 -20.17
CA CYS A 440 7.14 6.70 -20.41
C CYS A 440 6.69 6.46 -21.86
N LEU A 441 7.59 6.66 -22.83
CA LEU A 441 7.31 6.36 -24.23
C LEU A 441 7.02 4.87 -24.41
N LEU A 442 7.84 3.99 -23.83
CA LEU A 442 7.66 2.55 -23.90
C LEU A 442 6.29 2.12 -23.32
N ALA A 443 5.91 2.65 -22.16
CA ALA A 443 4.60 2.39 -21.56
C ALA A 443 3.44 2.88 -22.45
N ARG A 444 3.57 4.06 -23.07
CA ARG A 444 2.57 4.57 -24.01
C ARG A 444 2.45 3.70 -25.26
N ILE A 445 3.57 3.23 -25.81
CA ILE A 445 3.57 2.35 -26.98
C ILE A 445 2.94 0.99 -26.64
N ARG A 446 3.25 0.41 -25.47
CA ARG A 446 2.57 -0.80 -24.97
C ARG A 446 1.06 -0.57 -24.81
N LEU A 447 0.64 0.59 -24.33
CA LEU A 447 -0.78 0.94 -24.23
C LEU A 447 -1.44 0.98 -25.61
N THR A 448 -0.82 1.65 -26.60
CA THR A 448 -1.35 1.68 -27.98
C THR A 448 -1.50 0.29 -28.59
N LEU A 449 -0.54 -0.61 -28.31
CA LEU A 449 -0.61 -2.01 -28.75
C LEU A 449 -1.82 -2.73 -28.14
N VAL A 450 -2.07 -2.54 -26.84
CA VAL A 450 -3.17 -3.20 -26.12
C VAL A 450 -4.54 -2.61 -26.45
N GLU A 451 -4.60 -1.33 -26.83
CA GLU A 451 -5.83 -0.71 -27.34
C GLU A 451 -6.23 -1.29 -28.70
N HIS A 452 -5.26 -1.65 -29.55
CA HIS A 452 -5.51 -2.33 -30.81
C HIS A 452 -5.79 -3.83 -30.65
N ASP A 453 -5.08 -4.51 -29.74
CA ASP A 453 -5.30 -5.92 -29.43
C ASP A 453 -5.34 -6.16 -27.92
N VAL A 454 -6.55 -6.21 -27.38
CA VAL A 454 -6.80 -6.42 -25.94
C VAL A 454 -6.22 -7.75 -25.46
N SER A 455 -6.12 -8.76 -26.34
CA SER A 455 -5.58 -10.08 -25.98
C SER A 455 -4.07 -10.06 -25.75
N ALA A 456 -3.37 -9.07 -26.31
CA ALA A 456 -1.92 -8.89 -26.15
C ALA A 456 -1.50 -8.29 -24.80
N ALA A 457 -2.45 -7.88 -23.95
CA ALA A 457 -2.19 -7.19 -22.67
C ALA A 457 -1.19 -7.92 -21.75
N ALA A 458 -1.32 -9.24 -21.64
CA ALA A 458 -0.48 -10.05 -20.77
C ALA A 458 0.99 -10.11 -21.25
N VAL A 459 1.19 -10.07 -22.58
CA VAL A 459 2.51 -10.16 -23.22
C VAL A 459 3.16 -8.78 -23.27
N ALA A 460 2.38 -7.75 -23.61
CA ALA A 460 2.87 -6.38 -23.74
C ALA A 460 3.43 -5.82 -22.42
N GLY A 461 2.83 -6.15 -21.27
CA GLY A 461 3.23 -5.58 -19.97
C GLY A 461 4.68 -5.86 -19.54
N ASN A 462 5.25 -7.01 -19.95
CA ASN A 462 6.61 -7.42 -19.57
C ASN A 462 7.63 -7.36 -20.73
N SER A 463 7.16 -7.09 -21.95
CA SER A 463 7.98 -7.21 -23.15
C SER A 463 9.15 -6.23 -23.18
N THR A 464 10.36 -6.68 -23.51
CA THR A 464 11.51 -5.77 -23.70
C THR A 464 11.27 -4.83 -24.89
N PRO A 465 12.03 -3.73 -25.05
CA PRO A 465 11.95 -2.88 -26.23
C PRO A 465 12.02 -3.68 -27.55
N GLU A 466 12.91 -4.67 -27.65
CA GLU A 466 13.05 -5.53 -28.84
C GLU A 466 11.81 -6.40 -29.07
N GLU A 467 11.27 -7.00 -28.00
CA GLU A 467 10.05 -7.79 -28.07
C GLU A 467 8.84 -6.92 -28.45
N THR A 468 8.74 -5.71 -27.89
CA THR A 468 7.67 -4.76 -28.28
C THR A 468 7.75 -4.39 -29.75
N VAL A 469 8.95 -4.21 -30.33
CA VAL A 469 9.09 -3.99 -31.79
C VAL A 469 8.49 -5.17 -32.56
N SER A 470 8.79 -6.40 -32.17
CA SER A 470 8.25 -7.59 -32.86
C SER A 470 6.72 -7.67 -32.77
N LEU A 471 6.14 -7.32 -31.62
CA LEU A 471 4.69 -7.29 -31.42
C LEU A 471 4.02 -6.18 -32.22
N LEU A 472 4.61 -4.98 -32.26
CA LEU A 472 4.11 -3.84 -33.06
C LEU A 472 4.13 -4.17 -34.56
N VAL A 473 5.21 -4.79 -35.05
CA VAL A 473 5.32 -5.26 -36.43
C VAL A 473 4.26 -6.31 -36.75
N GLY A 474 4.01 -7.25 -35.83
CA GLY A 474 2.91 -8.21 -35.94
C GLY A 474 1.54 -7.53 -36.05
N ALA A 475 1.27 -6.54 -35.19
CA ALA A 475 0.01 -5.78 -35.18
C ALA A 475 -0.15 -4.87 -36.42
N GLY A 476 0.95 -4.37 -36.97
CA GLY A 476 0.97 -3.42 -38.09
C GLY A 476 1.08 -1.94 -37.67
N LEU A 477 1.53 -1.68 -36.45
CA LEU A 477 1.76 -0.34 -35.90
C LEU A 477 3.21 0.09 -36.16
N PHE A 478 3.53 0.37 -37.42
CA PHE A 478 4.91 0.59 -37.87
C PHE A 478 5.48 1.94 -37.41
N ASP A 479 4.68 3.02 -37.36
CA ASP A 479 5.16 4.31 -36.84
C ASP A 479 5.56 4.23 -35.37
N SER A 480 4.73 3.57 -34.56
CA SER A 480 5.05 3.29 -33.15
C SER A 480 6.31 2.45 -33.03
N ALA A 481 6.52 1.47 -33.92
CA ALA A 481 7.75 0.67 -33.94
C ALA A 481 8.99 1.51 -34.33
N ILE A 482 8.87 2.42 -35.31
CA ILE A 482 9.98 3.29 -35.75
C ILE A 482 10.36 4.27 -34.64
N THR A 483 9.37 4.93 -34.02
CA THR A 483 9.61 5.85 -32.90
C THR A 483 10.28 5.15 -31.72
N LEU A 484 9.89 3.90 -31.43
CA LEU A 484 10.54 3.07 -30.43
C LEU A 484 12.00 2.76 -30.80
N CYS A 485 12.25 2.29 -32.03
CA CYS A 485 13.60 1.98 -32.48
C CYS A 485 14.53 3.19 -32.47
N GLN A 486 14.05 4.37 -32.85
CA GLN A 486 14.84 5.61 -32.78
C GLN A 486 15.19 5.98 -31.33
N THR A 487 14.24 5.81 -30.40
CA THR A 487 14.40 6.18 -29.00
C THR A 487 15.38 5.26 -28.26
N PHE A 488 15.30 3.95 -28.54
CA PHE A 488 16.17 2.93 -27.92
C PHE A 488 17.40 2.57 -28.77
N LYS A 489 17.60 3.25 -29.91
CA LYS A 489 18.70 3.00 -30.86
C LYS A 489 18.76 1.55 -31.36
N LEU A 490 17.58 0.96 -31.62
CA LEU A 490 17.43 -0.40 -32.14
C LEU A 490 17.47 -0.42 -33.69
N PRO A 491 17.83 -1.56 -34.31
CA PRO A 491 17.82 -1.67 -35.77
C PRO A 491 16.38 -1.59 -36.34
N LEU A 492 16.22 -0.82 -37.43
CA LEU A 492 14.95 -0.69 -38.16
C LEU A 492 14.66 -1.87 -39.11
N THR A 493 15.63 -2.78 -39.32
CA THR A 493 15.50 -3.89 -40.27
C THR A 493 14.26 -4.76 -40.05
N PRO A 494 13.85 -5.14 -38.81
CA PRO A 494 12.68 -6.00 -38.62
C PRO A 494 11.37 -5.32 -39.05
N ILE A 495 11.33 -3.98 -39.02
CA ILE A 495 10.16 -3.18 -39.40
C ILE A 495 9.97 -3.27 -40.92
N PHE A 496 11.04 -3.09 -41.69
CA PHE A 496 11.00 -3.20 -43.15
C PHE A 496 10.69 -4.63 -43.60
N GLU A 497 11.27 -5.67 -42.95
CA GLU A 497 10.94 -7.07 -43.25
C GLU A 497 9.46 -7.38 -42.99
N GLY A 498 8.94 -6.94 -41.84
CA GLY A 498 7.56 -7.18 -41.46
C GLY A 498 6.56 -6.42 -42.33
N LEU A 499 6.85 -5.16 -42.66
CA LEU A 499 6.02 -4.37 -43.57
C LEU A 499 6.00 -4.99 -44.97
N THR A 500 7.16 -5.39 -45.48
CA THR A 500 7.27 -6.08 -46.78
C THR A 500 6.46 -7.37 -46.76
N PHE A 501 6.58 -8.18 -45.71
CA PHE A 501 5.81 -9.40 -45.56
C PHE A 501 4.29 -9.15 -45.51
N LYS A 502 3.84 -8.07 -44.86
CA LYS A 502 2.42 -7.67 -44.89
C LYS A 502 1.97 -7.25 -46.29
N CYS A 503 2.79 -6.49 -47.04
CA CYS A 503 2.50 -6.12 -48.43
C CYS A 503 2.35 -7.36 -49.32
N ILE A 504 3.27 -8.31 -49.20
CA ILE A 504 3.23 -9.61 -49.88
C ILE A 504 1.94 -10.37 -49.56
N LYS A 505 1.60 -10.47 -48.26
CA LYS A 505 0.38 -11.16 -47.81
C LYS A 505 -0.90 -10.49 -48.31
N LEU A 506 -0.89 -9.17 -48.49
CA LEU A 506 -2.02 -8.44 -49.07
C LEU A 506 -2.16 -8.68 -50.57
N GLN A 507 -1.05 -8.69 -51.30
CA GLN A 507 -1.04 -8.94 -52.75
C GLN A 507 -1.51 -10.36 -53.09
N LEU A 508 -1.14 -11.34 -52.27
CA LEU A 508 -1.55 -12.75 -52.42
C LEU A 508 -2.87 -13.07 -51.69
N GLY A 509 -3.41 -12.11 -50.94
CA GLY A 509 -4.60 -12.28 -50.11
C GLY A 509 -5.90 -11.96 -50.84
N GLY A 510 -7.00 -12.61 -50.44
CA GLY A 510 -8.34 -12.31 -50.95
C GLY A 510 -8.94 -11.03 -50.35
N GLU A 511 -10.13 -10.64 -50.82
CA GLU A 511 -10.84 -9.41 -50.43
C GLU A 511 -10.99 -9.24 -48.90
N ALA A 512 -11.20 -10.33 -48.16
CA ALA A 512 -11.32 -10.30 -46.71
C ALA A 512 -10.04 -9.82 -45.99
N VAL A 513 -8.86 -10.09 -46.56
CA VAL A 513 -7.57 -9.63 -46.02
C VAL A 513 -7.38 -8.16 -46.33
N GLN A 514 -7.81 -7.71 -47.52
CA GLN A 514 -7.75 -6.30 -47.91
C GLN A 514 -8.70 -5.43 -47.07
N ALA A 515 -9.89 -5.92 -46.74
CA ALA A 515 -10.82 -5.19 -45.87
C ALA A 515 -10.22 -4.92 -44.48
N LYS A 516 -9.57 -5.93 -43.87
CA LYS A 516 -8.87 -5.79 -42.58
C LYS A 516 -7.56 -5.00 -42.66
N ALA A 517 -7.06 -4.74 -43.86
CA ALA A 517 -5.81 -4.01 -44.05
C ALA A 517 -5.95 -2.53 -43.69
N TRP A 518 -7.12 -1.97 -43.96
CA TRP A 518 -7.42 -0.57 -43.69
C TRP A 518 -7.28 -0.22 -42.21
N ASP A 519 -7.57 -1.15 -41.30
CA ASP A 519 -7.44 -0.94 -39.85
C ASP A 519 -5.99 -0.63 -39.44
N TRP A 520 -5.02 -1.39 -39.94
CA TRP A 520 -3.61 -1.15 -39.62
C TRP A 520 -2.98 -0.07 -40.50
N LEU A 521 -3.43 0.10 -41.74
CA LEU A 521 -2.99 1.20 -42.61
C LEU A 521 -3.36 2.56 -41.99
N ALA A 522 -4.60 2.72 -41.54
CA ALA A 522 -5.08 3.94 -40.89
C ALA A 522 -4.35 4.27 -39.58
N ALA A 523 -3.80 3.26 -38.89
CA ALA A 523 -3.01 3.44 -37.68
C ALA A 523 -1.59 3.98 -37.93
N ASN A 524 -1.15 4.05 -39.19
CA ASN A 524 0.09 4.68 -39.60
C ASN A 524 -0.19 6.02 -40.29
N GLN A 525 0.76 6.96 -40.24
CA GLN A 525 0.72 8.29 -40.81
C GLN A 525 0.72 8.23 -42.34
N LEU A 526 -0.45 7.92 -42.90
CA LEU A 526 -0.77 8.08 -44.33
C LEU A 526 -1.15 9.54 -44.67
N SER A 527 -1.09 10.44 -43.70
CA SER A 527 -1.67 11.79 -43.75
C SER A 527 -1.03 12.76 -44.74
N ALA A 528 0.00 12.37 -45.48
CA ALA A 528 0.62 13.19 -46.53
C ALA A 528 0.17 12.85 -47.96
N LEU A 529 -0.59 11.77 -48.18
CA LEU A 529 -0.87 11.29 -49.54
C LEU A 529 -2.37 11.33 -49.88
N VAL A 530 -2.67 12.00 -50.98
CA VAL A 530 -4.00 12.16 -51.56
C VAL A 530 -4.62 10.79 -51.78
N THR A 531 -5.67 10.46 -51.02
CA THR A 531 -6.55 9.32 -51.31
C THR A 531 -7.26 9.59 -52.63
N THR A 532 -6.64 9.19 -53.73
CA THR A 532 -7.30 9.10 -55.03
C THR A 532 -8.43 8.09 -54.91
N LYS A 533 -9.62 8.38 -55.46
CA LYS A 533 -10.87 7.60 -55.29
C LYS A 533 -10.82 6.14 -55.79
N GLU A 534 -9.66 5.63 -56.20
CA GLU A 534 -9.49 4.34 -56.89
C GLU A 534 -8.25 3.54 -56.41
N SER A 535 -7.60 3.87 -55.29
CA SER A 535 -6.45 3.09 -54.81
C SER A 535 -6.88 1.92 -53.93
N SER A 536 -6.39 0.71 -54.26
CA SER A 536 -6.61 -0.49 -53.45
C SER A 536 -5.78 -0.45 -52.16
N ALA A 537 -6.16 -1.25 -51.15
CA ALA A 537 -5.38 -1.37 -49.91
C ALA A 537 -3.94 -1.87 -50.16
N THR A 538 -3.74 -2.67 -51.21
CA THR A 538 -2.41 -3.11 -51.66
C THR A 538 -1.57 -1.96 -52.17
N ASP A 539 -2.13 -1.06 -52.98
CA ASP A 539 -1.39 0.08 -53.53
C ASP A 539 -0.94 1.03 -52.43
N GLU A 540 -1.80 1.24 -51.43
CA GLU A 540 -1.48 2.13 -50.31
C GLU A 540 -0.42 1.53 -49.38
N ALA A 541 -0.42 0.22 -49.17
CA ALA A 541 0.63 -0.48 -48.43
C ALA A 541 2.00 -0.37 -49.13
N TRP A 542 2.04 -0.52 -50.45
CA TRP A 542 3.26 -0.36 -51.24
C TRP A 542 3.77 1.09 -51.23
N ARG A 543 2.88 2.08 -51.31
CA ARG A 543 3.23 3.50 -51.16
C ARG A 543 3.81 3.81 -49.79
N LEU A 544 3.25 3.21 -48.73
CA LEU A 544 3.76 3.37 -47.37
C LEU A 544 5.18 2.79 -47.24
N LEU A 545 5.46 1.63 -47.85
CA LEU A 545 6.82 1.07 -47.89
C LEU A 545 7.80 1.99 -48.64
N SER A 546 7.39 2.54 -49.79
CA SER A 546 8.20 3.50 -50.56
C SER A 546 8.53 4.75 -49.74
N SER A 547 7.53 5.34 -49.09
CA SER A 547 7.72 6.56 -48.30
C SER A 547 8.63 6.33 -47.08
N TYR A 548 8.58 5.14 -46.46
CA TYR A 548 9.46 4.81 -45.35
C TYR A 548 10.91 4.61 -45.79
N LEU A 549 11.14 3.99 -46.95
CA LEU A 549 12.49 3.84 -47.51
C LEU A 549 13.11 5.20 -47.88
N GLU A 550 12.32 6.12 -48.42
CA GLU A 550 12.76 7.49 -48.71
C GLU A 550 13.04 8.30 -47.43
N ARG A 551 12.16 8.19 -46.42
CA ARG A 551 12.27 8.95 -45.17
C ARG A 551 13.44 8.49 -44.29
N TYR A 552 13.85 7.23 -44.39
CA TYR A 552 14.88 6.62 -43.54
C TYR A 552 16.00 5.99 -44.36
N PRO A 553 16.94 6.79 -44.91
CA PRO A 553 18.10 6.27 -45.64
C PRO A 553 19.07 5.54 -44.69
N SER A 554 19.67 4.44 -45.18
CA SER A 554 20.69 3.67 -44.46
C SER A 554 22.05 3.70 -45.17
N GLN A 555 23.13 3.55 -44.39
CA GLN A 555 24.45 3.29 -44.94
C GLN A 555 24.40 1.98 -45.77
N ASN A 556 24.95 2.00 -46.99
CA ASN A 556 24.95 0.88 -47.94
C ASN A 556 23.55 0.34 -48.30
N SER A 557 22.48 1.15 -48.18
CA SER A 557 21.12 0.75 -48.56
C SER A 557 20.66 -0.60 -47.97
N LEU A 558 21.04 -0.87 -46.71
CA LEU A 558 20.69 -2.10 -45.99
C LEU A 558 19.18 -2.37 -45.99
N TYR A 559 18.35 -1.32 -45.88
CA TYR A 559 16.89 -1.49 -45.89
C TYR A 559 16.35 -1.88 -47.27
N HIS A 560 16.86 -1.27 -48.34
CA HIS A 560 16.49 -1.67 -49.71
C HIS A 560 16.90 -3.12 -49.98
N ARG A 561 18.13 -3.50 -49.65
CA ARG A 561 18.62 -4.89 -49.75
C ARG A 561 17.70 -5.85 -49.00
N CYS A 562 17.33 -5.50 -47.77
CA CYS A 562 16.48 -6.31 -46.90
C CYS A 562 15.08 -6.55 -47.51
N VAL A 563 14.45 -5.48 -48.03
CA VAL A 563 13.15 -5.55 -48.73
C VAL A 563 13.26 -6.41 -50.00
N ILE A 564 14.25 -6.14 -50.85
CA ILE A 564 14.47 -6.88 -52.11
C ILE A 564 14.68 -8.37 -51.83
N ASN A 565 15.60 -8.69 -50.91
CA ASN A 565 15.88 -10.07 -50.53
C ASN A 565 14.62 -10.80 -50.05
N LYS A 566 13.76 -10.11 -49.29
CA LYS A 566 12.50 -10.69 -48.82
C LYS A 566 11.51 -10.94 -49.96
N LEU A 567 11.41 -10.03 -50.93
CA LEU A 567 10.54 -10.19 -52.09
C LEU A 567 10.97 -11.35 -52.98
N LEU A 568 12.26 -11.41 -53.29
CA LEU A 568 12.84 -12.48 -54.10
C LEU A 568 12.69 -13.85 -53.41
N ALA A 569 12.87 -13.93 -52.09
CA ALA A 569 12.63 -15.15 -51.31
C ALA A 569 11.19 -15.67 -51.38
N HIS A 570 10.21 -14.78 -51.62
CA HIS A 570 8.81 -15.13 -51.80
C HIS A 570 8.39 -15.25 -53.26
N GLY A 571 9.31 -15.12 -54.21
CA GLY A 571 9.04 -15.24 -55.66
C GLY A 571 8.19 -14.12 -56.23
N ILE A 572 8.19 -12.93 -55.61
CA ILE A 572 7.39 -11.78 -56.06
C ILE A 572 8.26 -10.87 -56.93
N PRO A 573 7.78 -10.46 -58.12
CA PRO A 573 8.52 -9.56 -58.99
C PRO A 573 8.75 -8.20 -58.30
N LEU A 574 9.94 -7.64 -58.47
CA LEU A 574 10.31 -6.38 -57.84
C LEU A 574 9.56 -5.21 -58.49
N PRO A 575 8.95 -4.29 -57.71
CA PRO A 575 8.34 -3.09 -58.28
C PRO A 575 9.37 -2.17 -58.95
N ASN A 576 9.01 -1.57 -60.09
CA ASN A 576 9.90 -0.68 -60.86
C ASN A 576 10.46 0.48 -60.04
N TRP A 577 9.66 1.05 -59.14
CA TRP A 577 10.11 2.15 -58.27
C TRP A 577 11.27 1.70 -57.35
N LEU A 578 11.23 0.46 -56.85
CA LEU A 578 12.24 -0.11 -55.95
C LEU A 578 13.51 -0.48 -56.71
N ILE A 579 13.36 -1.01 -57.93
CA ILE A 579 14.49 -1.28 -58.83
C ILE A 579 15.22 0.03 -59.14
N ASN A 580 14.48 1.06 -59.53
CA ASN A 580 15.06 2.35 -59.88
C ASN A 580 15.74 3.01 -58.68
N SER A 581 15.11 2.98 -57.49
CA SER A 581 15.71 3.56 -56.29
C SER A 581 16.98 2.81 -55.85
N TYR A 582 17.04 1.49 -56.02
CA TYR A 582 18.22 0.72 -55.64
C TYR A 582 19.32 0.73 -56.71
N LYS A 583 18.99 0.86 -58.00
CA LYS A 583 19.95 1.09 -59.10
C LYS A 583 20.78 2.35 -58.86
N GLU A 584 20.16 3.42 -58.36
CA GLU A 584 20.84 4.67 -58.02
C GLU A 584 21.84 4.50 -56.85
N VAL A 585 21.64 3.50 -55.99
CA VAL A 585 22.48 3.32 -54.80
C VAL A 585 23.53 2.22 -54.94
N ASP A 586 23.14 1.00 -55.33
CA ASP A 586 24.07 -0.12 -55.54
C ASP A 586 23.52 -1.15 -56.56
N ALA A 587 23.74 -0.85 -57.85
CA ALA A 587 23.38 -1.77 -58.94
C ALA A 587 24.21 -3.07 -58.95
N ALA A 588 25.42 -3.07 -58.37
CA ALA A 588 26.29 -4.25 -58.35
C ALA A 588 25.79 -5.28 -57.32
N GLU A 589 25.24 -4.83 -56.20
CA GLU A 589 24.59 -5.70 -55.22
C GLU A 589 23.25 -6.23 -55.74
N LEU A 590 22.48 -5.42 -56.47
CA LEU A 590 21.25 -5.88 -57.13
C LEU A 590 21.51 -7.04 -58.09
N LEU A 591 22.58 -6.95 -58.90
CA LEU A 591 22.99 -8.03 -59.79
C LEU A 591 23.30 -9.32 -59.02
N ARG A 592 24.02 -9.20 -57.90
CA ARG A 592 24.32 -10.34 -57.02
C ARG A 592 23.05 -10.94 -56.42
N LEU A 593 22.06 -10.12 -56.05
CA LEU A 593 20.77 -10.59 -55.54
C LEU A 593 20.00 -11.36 -56.63
N TYR A 594 19.92 -10.86 -57.87
CA TYR A 594 19.28 -11.62 -58.95
C TYR A 594 19.96 -12.96 -59.22
N LEU A 595 21.30 -12.99 -59.21
CA LEU A 595 22.07 -14.24 -59.36
C LEU A 595 21.80 -15.22 -58.22
N ASN A 596 21.70 -14.76 -56.97
CA ASN A 596 21.43 -15.62 -55.82
C ASN A 596 20.04 -16.30 -55.87
N TYR A 597 19.10 -15.75 -56.62
CA TYR A 597 17.73 -16.27 -56.77
C TYR A 597 17.47 -16.86 -58.18
N ASP A 598 18.52 -17.11 -58.97
CA ASP A 598 18.46 -17.67 -60.32
C ASP A 598 17.58 -16.88 -61.32
N LEU A 599 17.42 -15.57 -61.11
CA LEU A 599 16.69 -14.66 -62.00
C LEU A 599 17.57 -14.18 -63.15
N LEU A 600 17.90 -15.10 -64.06
CA LEU A 600 18.89 -14.87 -65.13
C LEU A 600 18.43 -13.83 -66.16
N GLU A 601 17.15 -13.77 -66.53
CA GLU A 601 16.64 -12.82 -67.53
C GLU A 601 16.75 -11.37 -67.02
N GLU A 602 16.24 -11.10 -65.81
CA GLU A 602 16.31 -9.79 -65.15
C GLU A 602 17.77 -9.36 -64.86
N ALA A 603 18.65 -10.33 -64.56
CA ALA A 603 20.07 -10.07 -64.38
C ALA A 603 20.74 -9.63 -65.69
N VAL A 604 20.41 -10.27 -66.83
CA VAL A 604 20.92 -9.87 -68.15
C VAL A 604 20.44 -8.47 -68.50
N ASP A 605 19.15 -8.20 -68.34
CA ASP A 605 18.58 -6.86 -68.63
C ASP A 605 19.22 -5.78 -67.76
N LEU A 606 19.44 -6.06 -66.47
CA LEU A 606 20.16 -5.14 -65.57
C LEU A 606 21.60 -4.87 -66.04
N VAL A 607 22.35 -5.89 -66.47
CA VAL A 607 23.73 -5.70 -66.95
C VAL A 607 23.75 -4.93 -68.26
N LEU A 608 22.83 -5.21 -69.18
CA LEU A 608 22.72 -4.48 -70.44
C LEU A 608 22.45 -3.00 -70.20
N GLU A 609 21.48 -2.67 -69.34
CA GLU A 609 21.20 -1.30 -68.94
C GLU A 609 22.38 -0.65 -68.20
N TYR A 610 23.06 -1.39 -67.33
CA TYR A 610 24.21 -0.86 -66.58
C TYR A 610 25.40 -0.56 -67.49
N VAL A 611 25.67 -1.43 -68.48
CA VAL A 611 26.69 -1.19 -69.52
C VAL A 611 26.32 0.02 -70.37
N ASP A 612 25.07 0.15 -70.81
CA ASP A 612 24.59 1.32 -71.55
C ASP A 612 24.71 2.62 -70.72
N ALA A 613 24.42 2.56 -69.41
CA ALA A 613 24.56 3.67 -68.48
C ALA A 613 26.01 4.11 -68.32
N VAL A 614 26.94 3.17 -68.17
CA VAL A 614 28.39 3.46 -68.10
C VAL A 614 28.90 4.04 -69.44
N LEU A 615 28.32 3.62 -70.57
CA LEU A 615 28.58 4.17 -71.90
C LEU A 615 27.89 5.52 -72.18
N GLY A 616 27.12 6.06 -71.21
CA GLY A 616 26.52 7.40 -71.27
C GLY A 616 25.03 7.46 -71.60
N LYS A 617 24.35 6.33 -71.82
CA LYS A 617 22.90 6.30 -72.05
C LYS A 617 22.16 6.04 -70.74
N GLY A 618 21.44 7.03 -70.22
CA GLY A 618 20.66 6.84 -68.98
C GLY A 618 21.51 6.73 -67.72
N HIS A 619 22.74 7.29 -67.74
CA HIS A 619 23.68 7.27 -66.62
C HIS A 619 23.08 7.82 -65.30
N GLN A 620 22.11 8.73 -65.38
CA GLN A 620 21.40 9.29 -64.22
C GLN A 620 20.62 8.23 -63.42
N TYR A 621 20.06 7.20 -64.08
CA TYR A 621 19.28 6.14 -63.42
C TYR A 621 20.13 5.18 -62.57
N PHE A 622 21.46 5.23 -62.71
CA PHE A 622 22.42 4.41 -61.97
C PHE A 622 23.27 5.25 -60.99
N GLY A 623 22.89 6.50 -60.73
CA GLY A 623 23.66 7.39 -59.86
C GLY A 623 25.04 7.76 -60.41
N ILE A 624 25.26 7.60 -61.72
CA ILE A 624 26.56 7.84 -62.36
C ILE A 624 26.69 9.33 -62.72
N GLU A 625 27.58 10.05 -62.03
CA GLU A 625 27.80 11.49 -62.25
C GLU A 625 28.46 11.79 -63.61
N VAL A 626 29.45 11.00 -64.02
CA VAL A 626 30.17 11.19 -65.28
C VAL A 626 30.33 9.83 -65.97
N PRO A 627 29.85 9.67 -67.22
CA PRO A 627 30.02 8.44 -67.97
C PRO A 627 31.48 8.24 -68.41
N LEU A 628 31.76 7.10 -69.04
CA LEU A 628 33.08 6.82 -69.61
C LEU A 628 33.52 7.93 -70.58
N SER A 629 34.59 8.63 -70.21
CA SER A 629 35.26 9.65 -71.01
C SER A 629 36.77 9.56 -70.77
N ALA A 630 37.58 10.01 -71.73
CA ALA A 630 39.04 10.05 -71.60
C ALA A 630 39.53 10.87 -70.38
N THR A 631 38.69 11.78 -69.87
CA THR A 631 39.00 12.69 -68.75
C THR A 631 38.41 12.27 -67.39
N SER A 632 37.50 11.29 -67.35
CA SER A 632 36.80 10.88 -66.13
C SER A 632 37.52 9.72 -65.38
N PRO A 633 37.29 9.56 -64.06
CA PRO A 633 37.77 8.38 -63.33
C PRO A 633 37.17 7.08 -63.89
N THR A 634 37.95 6.00 -63.88
CA THR A 634 37.50 4.68 -64.35
C THR A 634 36.45 4.11 -63.41
N MET A 635 35.22 3.95 -63.89
CA MET A 635 34.16 3.23 -63.20
C MET A 635 34.31 1.73 -63.49
N TRP A 636 34.29 0.91 -62.45
CA TRP A 636 34.47 -0.54 -62.57
C TRP A 636 33.12 -1.25 -62.54
N LEU A 637 32.82 -2.03 -63.57
CA LEU A 637 31.71 -2.97 -63.57
C LEU A 637 32.00 -4.14 -62.60
N PRO A 638 30.96 -4.79 -62.05
CA PRO A 638 31.11 -5.96 -61.20
C PRO A 638 31.46 -7.21 -62.03
N TYR A 639 32.67 -7.25 -62.59
CA TYR A 639 33.13 -8.31 -63.50
C TYR A 639 32.91 -9.71 -62.95
N THR A 640 33.18 -9.94 -61.66
CA THR A 640 32.98 -11.26 -61.05
C THR A 640 31.53 -11.74 -61.10
N ALA A 641 30.56 -10.84 -60.93
CA ALA A 641 29.14 -11.18 -61.01
C ALA A 641 28.69 -11.36 -62.47
N ILE A 642 29.25 -10.56 -63.40
CA ILE A 642 28.98 -10.69 -64.83
C ILE A 642 29.55 -12.02 -65.37
N ASP A 643 30.75 -12.41 -64.95
CA ASP A 643 31.37 -13.69 -65.33
C ASP A 643 30.54 -14.87 -64.80
N GLN A 644 30.04 -14.76 -63.56
CA GLN A 644 29.11 -15.75 -62.98
C GLN A 644 27.81 -15.84 -63.77
N LEU A 645 27.25 -14.71 -64.21
CA LEU A 645 26.05 -14.68 -65.06
C LEU A 645 26.29 -15.37 -66.41
N LEU A 646 27.41 -15.04 -67.07
CA LEU A 646 27.80 -15.66 -68.34
C LEU A 646 28.02 -17.17 -68.19
N GLN A 647 28.62 -17.60 -67.07
CA GLN A 647 28.78 -19.02 -66.77
C GLN A 647 27.42 -19.70 -66.54
N ALA A 648 26.54 -19.12 -65.73
CA ALA A 648 25.22 -19.67 -65.43
C ALA A 648 24.35 -19.80 -66.72
N LEU A 649 24.41 -18.80 -67.61
CA LEU A 649 23.74 -18.85 -68.92
C LEU A 649 24.30 -19.93 -69.83
N ARG A 650 25.63 -20.13 -69.82
CA ARG A 650 26.31 -21.18 -70.60
C ARG A 650 25.97 -22.59 -70.10
N GLU A 651 25.87 -22.77 -68.79
CA GLU A 651 25.48 -24.05 -68.17
C GLU A 651 23.99 -24.38 -68.40
N SER A 652 23.16 -23.34 -68.58
CA SER A 652 21.73 -23.43 -68.87
C SER A 652 21.40 -23.64 -70.36
N SER A 653 22.33 -24.16 -71.17
CA SER A 653 22.24 -24.28 -72.64
C SER A 653 21.11 -25.18 -73.18
N ALA A 654 20.24 -25.68 -72.31
CA ALA A 654 19.08 -26.53 -72.68
C ALA A 654 17.85 -25.71 -73.13
N SER A 655 17.76 -24.42 -72.77
CA SER A 655 16.69 -23.53 -73.23
C SER A 655 17.19 -22.60 -74.34
N GLU A 656 16.43 -22.50 -75.44
CA GLU A 656 16.76 -21.61 -76.57
C GLU A 656 16.90 -20.13 -76.11
N ASN A 657 16.11 -19.71 -75.11
CA ASN A 657 16.17 -18.36 -74.55
C ASN A 657 17.51 -18.04 -73.87
N SER A 658 18.10 -18.98 -73.11
CA SER A 658 19.39 -18.75 -72.42
C SER A 658 20.53 -18.55 -73.40
N VAL A 659 20.50 -19.22 -74.56
CA VAL A 659 21.50 -19.04 -75.63
C VAL A 659 21.39 -17.65 -76.25
N VAL A 660 20.17 -17.20 -76.55
CA VAL A 660 19.93 -15.86 -77.10
C VAL A 660 20.36 -14.76 -76.11
N LEU A 661 20.10 -14.94 -74.81
CA LEU A 661 20.51 -14.00 -73.78
C LEU A 661 22.03 -13.98 -73.59
N TYR A 662 22.69 -15.14 -73.65
CA TYR A 662 24.15 -15.25 -73.61
C TYR A 662 24.80 -14.49 -74.77
N GLU A 663 24.33 -14.71 -76.01
CA GLU A 663 24.87 -14.03 -77.21
C GLU A 663 24.71 -12.52 -77.08
N LYS A 664 23.52 -12.03 -76.72
CA LYS A 664 23.26 -10.60 -76.51
C LYS A 664 24.18 -9.97 -75.46
N LEU A 665 24.37 -10.64 -74.33
CA LEU A 665 25.22 -10.14 -73.25
C LEU A 665 26.69 -10.15 -73.66
N ASN A 666 27.16 -11.21 -74.30
CA ASN A 666 28.54 -11.34 -74.74
C ASN A 666 28.90 -10.29 -75.80
N ASP A 667 28.05 -10.10 -76.82
CA ASP A 667 28.24 -9.07 -77.85
C ASP A 667 28.32 -7.68 -77.23
N ARG A 668 27.50 -7.40 -76.21
CA ARG A 668 27.50 -6.11 -75.52
C ARG A 668 28.71 -5.88 -74.62
N MET A 669 29.23 -6.93 -74.00
CA MET A 669 30.47 -6.86 -73.24
C MET A 669 31.68 -6.66 -74.18
N GLU A 670 31.69 -7.28 -75.35
CA GLU A 670 32.71 -7.04 -76.39
C GLU A 670 32.66 -5.59 -76.90
N ASP A 671 31.47 -5.05 -77.21
CA ASP A 671 31.26 -3.64 -77.56
C ASP A 671 31.81 -2.70 -76.48
N TYR A 672 31.54 -3.00 -75.21
CA TYR A 672 32.02 -2.23 -74.07
C TYR A 672 33.54 -2.28 -73.95
N GLN A 673 34.15 -3.47 -74.04
CA GLN A 673 35.60 -3.64 -73.98
C GLN A 673 36.33 -2.88 -75.10
N GLN A 674 35.78 -2.90 -76.32
CA GLN A 674 36.31 -2.10 -77.43
C GLN A 674 36.28 -0.61 -77.11
N LYS A 675 35.16 -0.07 -76.61
CA LYS A 675 35.06 1.35 -76.26
C LYS A 675 35.95 1.75 -75.09
N VAL A 676 36.09 0.90 -74.07
CA VAL A 676 37.03 1.11 -72.96
C VAL A 676 38.48 1.10 -73.47
N SER A 677 38.83 0.22 -74.41
CA SER A 677 40.18 0.19 -75.01
C SER A 677 40.51 1.49 -75.75
N VAL A 678 39.55 2.06 -76.48
CA VAL A 678 39.71 3.35 -77.17
C VAL A 678 39.83 4.49 -76.15
N ALA A 679 38.94 4.56 -75.17
CA ALA A 679 38.97 5.62 -74.15
C ALA A 679 40.24 5.57 -73.27
N THR A 680 40.75 4.38 -72.97
CA THR A 680 42.02 4.20 -72.24
C THR A 680 43.23 4.59 -73.09
N MET A 681 43.24 4.29 -74.39
CA MET A 681 44.26 4.80 -75.31
C MET A 681 44.22 6.33 -75.40
N GLU A 682 43.06 6.95 -75.59
CA GLU A 682 42.91 8.41 -75.63
C GLU A 682 43.39 9.09 -74.33
N ARG A 683 43.09 8.48 -73.18
CA ARG A 683 43.59 8.96 -71.87
C ARG A 683 45.11 8.86 -71.73
N LEU A 684 45.74 7.84 -72.35
CA LEU A 684 47.20 7.71 -72.39
C LEU A 684 47.84 8.76 -73.32
N TYR A 685 47.15 9.20 -74.38
CA TYR A 685 47.61 10.27 -75.29
C TYR A 685 47.34 11.68 -74.75
N CYS A 686 46.35 11.88 -73.87
CA CYS A 686 46.02 13.17 -73.25
C CYS A 686 46.78 13.46 -71.93
N ARG A 687 47.60 12.52 -71.44
CA ARG A 687 48.57 12.73 -70.34
C ARG A 687 49.94 13.05 -70.92
#